data_AF-A0A0Q8J3M2-F1
#
_entry.id   AF-A0A0Q8J3M2-F1
#
_cell.length_a   1.000
_cell.length_b   1.000
_cell.length_c   1.000
_cell.angle_alpha   90.00
_cell.angle_beta   90.00
_cell.angle_gamma   90.00
#
_symmetry.space_group_name_H-M   'P 1'
#
loop_
_entity.id
_entity.type
_entity.pdbx_description
1 polymer ?
#
loop_
_entity_poly.entity_id
_entity_poly.type
_entity_poly.pdbx_seq_one_letter_code
_entity_poly.pdbx_strand_id
1 'polypeptide(L)'
;MTEVEIEVSGGWKFLPVYTEAIPDSSFLSLWDQSEAEFALFSSVYMNILIPAKDKDAVKALSQNVGLQHLVNYYNGLFEYYNHLEGLSFTPDTPENKNIPNRFFMKADKSASPFAYYSGGWTAVAADSVADFSLDTKPTNWGALHEIGHGYQGAFMSNSSLVMGEVWNNVFAASYQHKFMGEDVYRDGWLYDGGEQNLYSRAMTEFDSERPLDIYMALFFLMLVFHRAGEQCLVQFHKRYRKLCNSVGFSLADNPMMDHLSRTAIDVADSDVSAFMEHANIELSQRQIDENSYSGATPVYPLYALVPASMIEPLQQLLAVRSPLHLVSAAQLAAVTDLTGSVTLKFDSDVFGEVVGQMLVLKSGSGKSRCVKIDQLSVSVLDLPVGVYALQLPFAANGEYQPTSRYVIVKQGSTSYDCIYFRKHASSLADQKIMLGGFYGDFCTISVAVSLGKLMVDVILEVPHEYAGAKLYGQVTVRNMQGLVVFDRQMMGDKTELFSQEIPIEPGFSIEIFHEEPSRMKSTGSDASKVIDDAKKTNHLRVTEQGLVNVELTTNAGANLQAEMEKKSTLFEQSPHLVLREASPLKKDFELAINSFSGPVRDELLMRYKKIEFVRPPVSDGVGGARITWLLKGYYDQVVGYVKFDFDDNVVRFEFFKVVPHMYVASVYLAVALKSADGGVRYLRELRGDVLAEAESVVLPLNIDDTVSVMHKEPSRSVMEADANGRWINTGLVQHVTNRGLRRLELASYWPAATTDSEPGGA
;
A
#
# COMPACT_ATOMS: atom_id res chain seq x y z
N MET A 1 13.52 -0.60 38.12
CA MET A 1 14.82 -0.20 37.58
C MET A 1 15.88 -0.96 38.35
N THR A 2 16.82 -1.57 37.66
CA THR A 2 18.04 -2.07 38.29
C THR A 2 18.99 -0.88 38.37
N GLU A 3 19.27 -0.40 39.58
CA GLU A 3 20.26 0.64 39.78
C GLU A 3 21.65 0.01 39.66
N VAL A 4 22.53 0.64 38.88
CA VAL A 4 23.92 0.21 38.72
C VAL A 4 24.78 1.27 39.41
N GLU A 5 25.40 0.89 40.53
CA GLU A 5 26.36 1.73 41.22
C GLU A 5 27.75 1.54 40.58
N ILE A 6 28.40 2.65 40.23
CA ILE A 6 29.73 2.66 39.61
C ILE A 6 30.68 3.46 40.51
N GLU A 7 31.69 2.78 41.07
CA GLU A 7 32.78 3.43 41.78
C GLU A 7 33.98 3.61 40.85
N VAL A 8 34.46 4.84 40.69
CA VAL A 8 35.62 5.17 39.86
C VAL A 8 36.79 5.57 40.76
N SER A 9 37.83 4.74 40.81
CA SER A 9 39.08 5.02 41.53
C SER A 9 40.18 5.51 40.58
N GLY A 10 40.92 6.57 40.95
CA GLY A 10 42.02 7.12 40.14
C GLY A 10 41.92 8.63 39.92
N GLY A 11 42.73 9.17 39.01
CA GLY A 11 42.66 10.57 38.61
C GLY A 11 41.56 10.80 37.59
N TRP A 12 40.65 11.73 37.86
CA TRP A 12 39.55 12.13 36.98
C TRP A 12 39.47 13.65 36.89
N LYS A 13 38.94 14.16 35.78
CA LYS A 13 38.57 15.57 35.63
C LYS A 13 37.06 15.71 35.68
N PHE A 14 36.59 16.77 36.31
CA PHE A 14 35.16 17.06 36.36
C PHE A 14 34.68 17.48 34.96
N LEU A 15 33.59 16.87 34.48
CA LEU A 15 32.91 17.27 33.24
C LEU A 15 31.75 18.20 33.61
N PRO A 16 31.79 19.50 33.24
CA PRO A 16 30.65 20.39 33.41
C PRO A 16 29.45 19.87 32.62
N VAL A 17 28.31 19.73 33.29
CA VAL A 17 27.05 19.29 32.67
C VAL A 17 26.00 20.37 32.83
N TYR A 18 25.41 20.79 31.72
CA TYR A 18 24.19 21.60 31.71
C TYR A 18 22.96 20.68 31.67
N THR A 19 21.96 21.01 32.48
CA THR A 19 20.61 20.45 32.42
C THR A 19 19.62 21.59 32.65
N GLU A 20 18.35 21.40 32.28
CA GLU A 20 17.27 22.39 32.48
C GLU A 20 17.15 22.92 33.92
N ALA A 21 17.61 22.15 34.92
CA ALA A 21 17.57 22.54 36.33
C ALA A 21 18.73 23.47 36.74
N ILE A 22 19.73 23.69 35.88
CA ILE A 22 20.96 24.43 36.19
C ILE A 22 20.92 25.81 35.53
N PRO A 23 21.06 26.92 36.29
CA PRO A 23 21.17 28.25 35.69
C PRO A 23 22.41 28.38 34.79
N ASP A 24 22.24 29.03 33.62
CA ASP A 24 23.31 29.27 32.63
C ASP A 24 24.60 29.79 33.27
N SER A 25 24.48 30.79 34.15
CA SER A 25 25.63 31.43 34.82
C SER A 25 26.40 30.45 35.72
N SER A 26 25.70 29.51 36.35
CA SER A 26 26.32 28.49 37.21
C SER A 26 27.08 27.46 36.37
N PHE A 27 26.47 27.00 35.29
CA PHE A 27 27.11 26.09 34.33
C PHE A 27 28.36 26.71 33.68
N LEU A 28 28.24 27.93 33.14
CA LEU A 28 29.35 28.63 32.49
C LEU A 28 30.49 28.92 33.47
N SER A 29 30.18 29.36 34.69
CA SER A 29 31.19 29.61 35.73
C SER A 29 31.92 28.33 36.12
N LEU A 30 31.20 27.21 36.24
CA LEU A 30 31.79 25.91 36.55
C LEU A 30 32.73 25.43 35.43
N TRP A 31 32.36 25.65 34.17
CA TRP A 31 33.22 25.31 33.03
C TRP A 31 34.45 26.21 32.91
N ASP A 32 34.35 27.48 33.30
CA ASP A 32 35.51 28.37 33.37
C ASP A 32 36.46 27.99 34.50
N GLN A 33 35.94 27.65 35.69
CA GLN A 33 36.76 27.28 36.85
C GLN A 33 37.44 25.92 36.74
N SER A 34 36.78 24.94 36.10
CA SER A 34 37.30 23.58 35.95
C SER A 34 38.34 23.43 34.84
N GLU A 35 38.42 24.40 33.92
CA GLU A 35 39.25 24.33 32.71
C GLU A 35 39.04 23.01 31.91
N ALA A 36 37.84 22.45 31.98
CA ALA A 36 37.52 21.17 31.35
C ALA A 36 37.57 21.27 29.82
N GLU A 37 38.16 20.26 29.18
CA GLU A 37 38.32 20.18 27.72
C GLU A 37 36.99 20.07 26.97
N PHE A 38 35.95 19.62 27.66
CA PHE A 38 34.60 19.49 27.15
C PHE A 38 33.58 19.93 28.20
N ALA A 39 32.36 20.22 27.75
CA ALA A 39 31.17 20.22 28.57
C ALA A 39 30.10 19.34 27.92
N LEU A 40 29.18 18.83 28.72
CA LEU A 40 28.03 18.08 28.26
C LEU A 40 26.77 18.94 28.38
N PHE A 41 26.05 19.11 27.29
CA PHE A 41 24.72 19.71 27.30
C PHE A 41 23.68 18.59 27.23
N SER A 42 22.76 18.50 28.18
CA SER A 42 21.81 17.38 28.26
C SER A 42 20.36 17.85 28.30
N SER A 43 19.51 17.17 27.52
CA SER A 43 18.05 17.30 27.57
C SER A 43 17.38 15.93 27.75
N VAL A 44 16.04 15.89 27.66
CA VAL A 44 15.28 14.63 27.69
C VAL A 44 15.66 13.71 26.52
N TYR A 45 15.95 14.26 25.34
CA TYR A 45 16.15 13.48 24.10
C TYR A 45 17.58 13.42 23.60
N MET A 46 18.49 14.26 24.09
CA MET A 46 19.85 14.31 23.56
C MET A 46 20.92 14.71 24.59
N ASN A 47 22.16 14.46 24.19
CA ASN A 47 23.38 14.94 24.80
C ASN A 47 24.27 15.54 23.72
N ILE A 48 24.77 16.77 23.88
CA ILE A 48 25.82 17.35 23.04
C ILE A 48 27.11 17.41 23.83
N LEU A 49 28.17 16.75 23.34
CA LEU A 49 29.52 16.92 23.85
C LEU A 49 30.18 18.12 23.16
N ILE A 50 30.30 19.22 23.89
CA ILE A 50 30.77 20.50 23.37
C ILE A 50 32.27 20.66 23.71
N PRO A 51 33.17 20.78 22.72
CA PRO A 51 34.59 21.01 22.97
C PRO A 51 34.84 22.42 23.49
N ALA A 52 35.89 22.60 24.30
CA ALA A 52 36.23 23.88 24.92
C ALA A 52 36.41 25.03 23.92
N LYS A 53 36.77 24.75 22.66
CA LYS A 53 36.87 25.78 21.61
C LYS A 53 35.53 26.45 21.26
N ASP A 54 34.41 25.78 21.54
CA ASP A 54 33.07 26.33 21.28
C ASP A 54 32.47 27.02 22.51
N LYS A 55 33.25 27.16 23.60
CA LYS A 55 32.80 27.81 24.83
C LYS A 55 32.30 29.24 24.58
N ASP A 56 32.96 30.00 23.71
CA ASP A 56 32.52 31.36 23.36
C ASP A 56 31.20 31.37 22.58
N ALA A 57 30.97 30.36 21.71
CA ALA A 57 29.69 30.19 21.02
C ALA A 57 28.55 29.89 22.01
N VAL A 58 28.81 29.04 23.02
CA VAL A 58 27.84 28.76 24.10
C VAL A 58 27.56 30.00 24.95
N LYS A 59 28.58 30.80 25.27
CA LYS A 59 28.42 32.08 25.98
C LYS A 59 27.58 33.06 25.16
N ALA A 60 27.85 33.17 23.86
CA ALA A 60 27.07 34.02 22.97
C ALA A 60 25.60 33.56 22.85
N LEU A 61 25.36 32.25 22.74
CA LEU A 61 24.01 31.69 22.71
C LEU A 61 23.25 32.00 24.01
N SER A 62 23.88 31.78 25.16
CA SER A 62 23.31 32.12 26.47
C SER A 62 22.96 33.61 26.59
N GLN A 63 23.83 34.51 26.11
CA GLN A 63 23.60 35.95 26.15
C GLN A 63 22.48 36.41 25.20
N ASN A 64 22.39 35.80 24.02
CA ASN A 64 21.44 36.23 22.99
C ASN A 64 20.03 35.70 23.23
N VAL A 65 19.90 34.42 23.59
CA VAL A 65 18.59 33.72 23.67
C VAL A 65 18.45 32.81 24.90
N GLY A 66 19.52 32.60 25.67
CA GLY A 66 19.55 31.67 26.81
C GLY A 66 19.74 30.22 26.39
N LEU A 67 20.38 29.41 27.24
CA LEU A 67 20.63 28.00 26.95
C LEU A 67 19.35 27.14 26.95
N GLN A 68 18.30 27.59 27.63
CA GLN A 68 16.97 26.98 27.54
C GLN A 68 16.40 27.00 26.11
N HIS A 69 16.80 27.96 25.27
CA HIS A 69 16.40 27.99 23.86
C HIS A 69 16.90 26.74 23.10
N LEU A 70 18.14 26.31 23.38
CA LEU A 70 18.73 25.11 22.77
C LEU A 70 17.98 23.84 23.21
N VAL A 71 17.60 23.76 24.49
CA VAL A 71 16.74 22.70 25.00
C VAL A 71 15.42 22.66 24.24
N ASN A 72 14.71 23.80 24.18
CA ASN A 72 13.39 23.88 23.56
C ASN A 72 13.45 23.51 22.08
N TYR A 73 14.48 23.96 21.37
CA TYR A 73 14.72 23.59 19.96
C TYR A 73 14.83 22.08 19.78
N TYR A 74 15.75 21.43 20.50
CA TYR A 74 15.95 19.98 20.34
C TYR A 74 14.79 19.16 20.87
N ASN A 75 14.18 19.54 22.00
CA ASN A 75 12.99 18.85 22.49
C ASN A 75 11.85 18.93 21.46
N GLY A 76 11.60 20.11 20.87
CA GLY A 76 10.60 20.27 19.81
C GLY A 76 10.93 19.48 18.53
N LEU A 77 12.20 19.44 18.12
CA LEU A 77 12.66 18.63 16.99
C LEU A 77 12.42 17.14 17.22
N PHE A 78 12.89 16.60 18.35
CA PHE A 78 12.71 15.18 18.67
C PHE A 78 11.24 14.83 18.92
N GLU A 79 10.46 15.70 19.55
CA GLU A 79 9.01 15.50 19.69
C GLU A 79 8.32 15.43 18.33
N TYR A 80 8.72 16.28 17.39
CA TYR A 80 8.17 16.24 16.04
C TYR A 80 8.59 14.97 15.28
N TYR A 81 9.87 14.57 15.34
CA TYR A 81 10.31 13.33 14.69
C TYR A 81 9.68 12.09 15.33
N ASN A 82 9.59 12.04 16.66
CA ASN A 82 8.86 10.99 17.37
C ASN A 82 7.38 10.97 16.98
N HIS A 83 6.76 12.13 16.75
CA HIS A 83 5.40 12.20 16.23
C HIS A 83 5.29 11.57 14.83
N LEU A 84 6.16 11.95 13.89
CA LEU A 84 6.19 11.40 12.53
C LEU A 84 6.46 9.88 12.50
N GLU A 85 7.31 9.41 13.41
CA GLU A 85 7.58 7.99 13.65
C GLU A 85 6.40 7.29 14.35
N GLY A 86 5.46 8.02 14.94
CA GLY A 86 4.33 7.49 15.69
C GLY A 86 4.71 6.88 17.04
N LEU A 87 5.76 7.42 17.69
CA LEU A 87 6.22 7.05 19.01
C LEU A 87 5.65 7.96 20.10
N SER A 88 5.41 7.38 21.29
CA SER A 88 4.99 8.13 22.48
C SER A 88 5.54 7.47 23.73
N PHE A 89 5.84 8.26 24.78
CA PHE A 89 6.17 7.70 26.10
C PHE A 89 4.98 6.98 26.76
N THR A 90 3.76 7.31 26.34
CA THR A 90 2.50 6.67 26.76
C THR A 90 1.74 6.18 25.53
N PRO A 91 2.22 5.14 24.83
CA PRO A 91 1.60 4.66 23.61
C PRO A 91 0.39 3.77 23.91
N ASP A 92 -0.52 3.63 22.94
CA ASP A 92 -1.64 2.68 23.03
C ASP A 92 -1.18 1.22 22.94
N THR A 93 -0.05 0.97 22.27
CA THR A 93 0.54 -0.37 22.12
C THR A 93 2.03 -0.38 22.45
N PRO A 94 2.57 -1.48 23.01
CA PRO A 94 3.96 -1.55 23.45
C PRO A 94 4.99 -1.27 22.35
N GLU A 95 4.70 -1.64 21.10
CA GLU A 95 5.61 -1.49 19.95
C GLU A 95 5.81 -0.03 19.54
N ASN A 96 4.93 0.87 19.97
CA ASN A 96 5.00 2.31 19.69
C ASN A 96 5.60 3.11 20.84
N LYS A 97 6.21 2.42 21.83
CA LYS A 97 6.81 3.07 22.99
C LYS A 97 8.07 3.82 22.61
N ASN A 98 8.07 5.11 22.89
CA ASN A 98 9.30 5.89 22.92
C ASN A 98 10.13 5.46 24.14
N ILE A 99 11.32 4.93 23.90
CA ILE A 99 12.27 4.59 24.95
C ILE A 99 13.06 5.84 25.33
N PRO A 100 13.40 6.06 26.61
CA PRO A 100 14.10 7.27 27.07
C PRO A 100 15.60 7.23 26.72
N ASN A 101 15.92 6.85 25.48
CA ASN A 101 17.26 6.92 24.92
C ASN A 101 17.55 8.36 24.50
N ARG A 102 18.81 8.78 24.66
CA ARG A 102 19.27 10.10 24.22
C ARG A 102 20.19 9.95 23.01
N PHE A 103 19.96 10.76 21.98
CA PHE A 103 20.95 10.93 20.91
C PHE A 103 22.22 11.53 21.50
N PHE A 104 23.38 10.94 21.18
CA PHE A 104 24.65 11.56 21.52
C PHE A 104 25.17 12.33 20.29
N MET A 105 25.53 13.59 20.48
CA MET A 105 25.95 14.51 19.42
C MET A 105 27.35 15.03 19.73
N LYS A 106 28.29 14.97 18.77
CA LYS A 106 29.69 15.37 19.03
C LYS A 106 30.41 15.93 17.80
N ALA A 107 31.50 16.61 18.05
CA ALA A 107 32.55 16.87 17.05
C ALA A 107 33.40 15.60 16.83
N ASP A 108 33.82 15.35 15.60
CA ASP A 108 34.73 14.27 15.23
C ASP A 108 35.75 14.72 14.17
N LYS A 109 36.82 15.38 14.62
CA LYS A 109 37.87 15.92 13.75
C LYS A 109 38.50 14.89 12.80
N SER A 110 38.45 13.61 13.19
CA SER A 110 39.08 12.48 12.50
C SER A 110 38.14 11.79 11.50
N ALA A 111 36.86 12.12 11.50
CA ALA A 111 35.88 11.46 10.66
C ALA A 111 35.88 11.96 9.20
N SER A 112 35.36 11.11 8.34
CA SER A 112 34.91 11.38 6.97
C SER A 112 33.68 10.49 6.81
N PRO A 113 32.50 10.95 6.34
CA PRO A 113 32.14 12.17 5.58
C PRO A 113 31.88 13.45 6.43
N PHE A 114 31.28 14.51 5.85
CA PHE A 114 31.03 15.84 6.47
C PHE A 114 30.30 15.78 7.82
N ALA A 115 29.30 14.92 7.93
CA ALA A 115 28.65 14.52 9.17
C ALA A 115 28.16 13.07 9.00
N TYR A 116 27.85 12.39 10.09
CA TYR A 116 27.34 11.02 10.03
C TYR A 116 26.49 10.67 11.25
N TYR A 117 25.59 9.70 11.06
CA TYR A 117 24.92 8.96 12.12
C TYR A 117 25.37 7.49 12.10
N SER A 118 25.93 7.02 13.21
CA SER A 118 26.34 5.62 13.35
C SER A 118 26.50 5.25 14.83
N GLY A 119 26.32 3.96 15.17
CA GLY A 119 26.59 3.44 16.51
C GLY A 119 25.74 4.04 17.64
N GLY A 120 24.67 4.77 17.33
CA GLY A 120 23.81 5.46 18.30
C GLY A 120 24.19 6.92 18.59
N TRP A 121 25.06 7.53 17.78
CA TRP A 121 25.40 8.96 17.85
C TRP A 121 25.38 9.61 16.47
N THR A 122 25.23 10.93 16.47
CA THR A 122 25.53 11.79 15.31
C THR A 122 26.79 12.59 15.57
N ALA A 123 27.60 12.80 14.54
CA ALA A 123 28.78 13.63 14.65
C ALA A 123 29.04 14.44 13.38
N VAL A 124 29.60 15.63 13.57
CA VAL A 124 30.13 16.47 12.49
C VAL A 124 31.64 16.23 12.35
N ALA A 125 32.14 16.09 11.12
CA ALA A 125 33.55 15.91 10.82
C ALA A 125 34.35 17.21 10.93
N ALA A 126 34.31 17.78 12.12
CA ALA A 126 35.00 18.99 12.52
C ALA A 126 35.50 18.82 13.96
N ASP A 127 36.35 19.73 14.41
CA ASP A 127 36.72 19.84 15.82
C ASP A 127 35.73 20.69 16.63
N SER A 128 34.66 21.20 15.99
CA SER A 128 33.64 22.10 16.54
C SER A 128 32.23 21.56 16.28
N VAL A 129 31.30 21.83 17.19
CA VAL A 129 29.86 21.63 17.02
C VAL A 129 29.10 22.95 16.81
N ALA A 130 29.77 24.10 16.80
CA ALA A 130 29.13 25.41 16.83
C ALA A 130 28.21 25.65 15.61
N ASP A 131 28.72 25.42 14.40
CA ASP A 131 27.96 25.62 13.15
C ASP A 131 27.08 24.41 12.78
N PHE A 132 26.92 23.44 13.68
CA PHE A 132 26.16 22.22 13.44
C PHE A 132 25.18 21.91 14.56
N SER A 133 25.65 21.46 15.74
CA SER A 133 24.77 21.11 16.85
C SER A 133 24.34 22.30 17.71
N LEU A 134 24.98 23.47 17.59
CA LEU A 134 24.53 24.69 18.28
C LEU A 134 23.70 25.63 17.39
N ASP A 135 23.60 25.36 16.08
CA ASP A 135 22.75 26.13 15.16
C ASP A 135 21.30 25.63 15.22
N THR A 136 20.43 26.40 15.87
CA THR A 136 19.01 26.09 16.05
C THR A 136 18.12 26.56 14.89
N LYS A 137 18.69 27.00 13.75
CA LYS A 137 17.87 27.46 12.62
C LYS A 137 17.21 26.27 11.92
N PRO A 138 15.97 26.43 11.42
CA PRO A 138 15.33 25.39 10.62
C PRO A 138 16.03 25.15 9.26
N THR A 139 16.87 26.08 8.81
CA THR A 139 17.72 25.92 7.62
C THR A 139 18.91 24.98 7.84
N ASN A 140 19.18 24.54 9.07
CA ASN A 140 20.27 23.62 9.39
C ASN A 140 19.96 22.19 8.93
N TRP A 141 20.00 21.98 7.60
CA TRP A 141 19.72 20.69 6.99
C TRP A 141 20.64 19.59 7.50
N GLY A 142 21.93 19.89 7.71
CA GLY A 142 22.91 18.91 8.17
C GLY A 142 22.51 18.24 9.48
N ALA A 143 22.18 19.02 10.52
CA ALA A 143 21.76 18.42 11.80
C ALA A 143 20.44 17.67 11.69
N LEU A 144 19.45 18.21 10.95
CA LEU A 144 18.16 17.56 10.72
C LEU A 144 18.32 16.21 10.01
N HIS A 145 19.13 16.19 8.97
CA HIS A 145 19.46 15.02 8.15
C HIS A 145 20.08 13.90 8.98
N GLU A 146 21.12 14.21 9.77
CA GLU A 146 21.81 13.22 10.58
C GLU A 146 20.95 12.67 11.71
N ILE A 147 20.10 13.50 12.32
CA ILE A 147 19.12 13.01 13.30
C ILE A 147 18.11 12.10 12.61
N GLY A 148 17.67 12.45 11.40
CA GLY A 148 16.74 11.66 10.59
C GLY A 148 17.21 10.24 10.30
N HIS A 149 18.52 9.98 10.22
CA HIS A 149 19.05 8.62 10.08
C HIS A 149 18.67 7.70 11.24
N GLY A 150 18.50 8.23 12.46
CA GLY A 150 18.05 7.44 13.60
C GLY A 150 16.59 6.98 13.52
N TYR A 151 15.83 7.46 12.53
CA TYR A 151 14.43 7.10 12.27
C TYR A 151 14.25 6.22 11.02
N GLN A 152 15.35 5.65 10.51
CA GLN A 152 15.30 4.71 9.39
C GLN A 152 14.89 3.31 9.85
N GLY A 153 14.24 2.55 8.96
CA GLY A 153 13.71 1.22 9.26
C GLY A 153 14.01 0.19 8.17
N ALA A 154 13.93 -1.10 8.53
CA ALA A 154 14.27 -2.21 7.63
C ALA A 154 13.37 -2.31 6.38
N PHE A 155 12.19 -1.68 6.36
CA PHE A 155 11.33 -1.62 5.17
C PHE A 155 12.04 -1.03 3.96
N MET A 156 13.01 -0.14 4.18
CA MET A 156 13.79 0.53 3.13
C MET A 156 14.52 -0.45 2.21
N SER A 157 14.88 -1.63 2.72
CA SER A 157 15.58 -2.66 1.95
C SER A 157 14.65 -3.44 1.00
N ASN A 158 13.33 -3.28 1.11
CA ASN A 158 12.35 -3.82 0.17
C ASN A 158 11.56 -2.69 -0.50
N SER A 159 12.27 -1.85 -1.24
CA SER A 159 11.74 -0.70 -1.96
C SER A 159 12.20 -0.75 -3.42
N SER A 160 11.36 -0.27 -4.34
CA SER A 160 11.72 -0.06 -5.75
C SER A 160 12.63 1.16 -5.95
N LEU A 161 12.83 1.96 -4.91
CA LEU A 161 13.70 3.14 -4.90
C LEU A 161 14.89 2.94 -3.95
N VAL A 162 16.03 3.57 -4.26
CA VAL A 162 17.16 3.67 -3.33
C VAL A 162 16.75 4.59 -2.18
N MET A 163 16.61 4.01 -0.98
CA MET A 163 16.06 4.72 0.18
C MET A 163 17.12 5.31 1.12
N GLY A 164 18.37 4.84 1.06
CA GLY A 164 19.49 5.47 1.75
C GLY A 164 19.64 6.91 1.27
N GLU A 165 19.84 7.84 2.20
CA GLU A 165 19.81 9.29 1.94
C GLU A 165 18.49 9.85 1.39
N VAL A 166 17.39 9.10 1.49
CA VAL A 166 16.05 9.56 1.09
C VAL A 166 15.09 9.55 2.27
N TRP A 167 14.96 8.42 2.98
CA TRP A 167 13.95 8.32 4.05
C TRP A 167 14.25 9.23 5.25
N ASN A 168 15.52 9.34 5.66
CA ASN A 168 15.94 10.31 6.68
C ASN A 168 15.62 11.75 6.25
N ASN A 169 15.72 12.04 4.96
CA ASN A 169 15.39 13.35 4.42
C ASN A 169 13.89 13.64 4.39
N VAL A 170 13.00 12.64 4.45
CA VAL A 170 11.56 12.88 4.64
C VAL A 170 11.32 13.60 5.97
N PHE A 171 12.04 13.22 7.03
CA PHE A 171 11.93 13.89 8.34
C PHE A 171 12.51 15.31 8.30
N ALA A 172 13.67 15.50 7.67
CA ALA A 172 14.30 16.81 7.52
C ALA A 172 13.44 17.77 6.68
N ALA A 173 12.94 17.33 5.52
CA ALA A 173 12.06 18.10 4.67
C ALA A 173 10.73 18.42 5.38
N SER A 174 10.12 17.44 6.06
CA SER A 174 8.89 17.64 6.84
C SER A 174 9.09 18.69 7.94
N TYR A 175 10.25 18.70 8.63
CA TYR A 175 10.60 19.74 9.60
C TYR A 175 10.68 21.11 8.95
N GLN A 176 11.39 21.24 7.83
CA GLN A 176 11.52 22.51 7.14
C GLN A 176 10.15 23.04 6.67
N HIS A 177 9.31 22.18 6.08
CA HIS A 177 7.94 22.55 5.70
C HIS A 177 7.10 23.02 6.89
N LYS A 178 7.24 22.39 8.05
CA LYS A 178 6.48 22.75 9.25
C LYS A 178 6.94 24.05 9.90
N PHE A 179 8.25 24.27 9.98
CA PHE A 179 8.83 25.33 10.82
C PHE A 179 9.36 26.55 10.05
N MET A 180 9.51 26.48 8.72
CA MET A 180 9.91 27.62 7.89
C MET A 180 8.70 28.34 7.25
N GLY A 181 7.53 27.70 7.18
CA GLY A 181 6.39 28.25 6.46
C GLY A 181 6.74 28.52 4.99
N GLU A 182 6.34 29.68 4.46
CA GLU A 182 6.60 30.05 3.05
C GLU A 182 8.09 30.21 2.72
N ASP A 183 8.95 30.46 3.72
CA ASP A 183 10.39 30.57 3.48
C ASP A 183 11.00 29.23 3.04
N VAL A 184 10.33 28.08 3.24
CA VAL A 184 10.80 26.77 2.77
C VAL A 184 11.02 26.74 1.25
N TYR A 185 10.19 27.45 0.48
CA TYR A 185 10.28 27.47 -0.98
C TYR A 185 11.44 28.35 -1.50
N ARG A 186 12.08 29.12 -0.62
CA ARG A 186 13.23 29.99 -0.92
C ARG A 186 14.52 29.44 -0.32
N ASP A 187 14.47 29.06 0.96
CA ASP A 187 15.64 28.75 1.78
C ASP A 187 15.70 27.26 2.19
N GLY A 188 14.65 26.48 1.91
CA GLY A 188 14.61 25.05 2.20
C GLY A 188 15.50 24.27 1.25
N TRP A 189 16.09 23.18 1.75
CA TRP A 189 17.09 22.41 1.01
C TRP A 189 16.52 21.79 -0.28
N LEU A 190 15.27 21.34 -0.24
CA LEU A 190 14.58 20.80 -1.42
C LEU A 190 14.33 21.85 -2.52
N TYR A 191 14.52 23.14 -2.22
CA TYR A 191 14.25 24.26 -3.12
C TYR A 191 15.49 25.12 -3.39
N ASP A 192 16.68 24.69 -2.96
CA ASP A 192 17.94 25.46 -3.02
C ASP A 192 18.37 25.82 -4.46
N GLY A 193 18.07 24.96 -5.42
CA GLY A 193 18.25 25.19 -6.86
C GLY A 193 17.18 26.07 -7.50
N GLY A 194 16.20 26.53 -6.71
CA GLY A 194 15.04 27.32 -7.15
C GLY A 194 13.80 26.48 -7.41
N GLU A 195 12.66 26.91 -6.86
CA GLU A 195 11.37 26.21 -6.94
C GLU A 195 10.95 25.82 -8.37
N GLN A 196 11.06 26.74 -9.33
CA GLN A 196 10.66 26.46 -10.71
C GLN A 196 11.59 25.46 -11.40
N ASN A 197 12.87 25.43 -11.02
CA ASN A 197 13.84 24.46 -11.53
C ASN A 197 13.52 23.06 -10.98
N LEU A 198 13.20 22.95 -9.69
CA LEU A 198 12.73 21.72 -9.08
C LEU A 198 11.50 21.17 -9.82
N TYR A 199 10.49 22.00 -10.05
CA TYR A 199 9.27 21.55 -10.74
C TYR A 199 9.54 21.14 -12.18
N SER A 200 10.32 21.92 -12.94
CA SER A 200 10.67 21.59 -14.32
C SER A 200 11.44 20.26 -14.42
N ARG A 201 12.34 20.04 -13.47
CA ARG A 201 13.09 18.79 -13.34
C ARG A 201 12.17 17.63 -13.01
N ALA A 202 11.31 17.76 -11.99
CA ALA A 202 10.39 16.70 -11.58
C ALA A 202 9.41 16.30 -12.70
N MET A 203 8.84 17.28 -13.42
CA MET A 203 7.99 16.98 -14.59
C MET A 203 8.75 16.19 -15.66
N THR A 204 10.01 16.57 -15.94
CA THR A 204 10.84 15.89 -16.93
C THR A 204 11.22 14.46 -16.50
N GLU A 205 11.59 14.27 -15.24
CA GLU A 205 12.02 12.96 -14.75
C GLU A 205 10.84 12.00 -14.57
N PHE A 206 9.69 12.48 -14.07
CA PHE A 206 8.47 11.66 -13.96
C PHE A 206 7.88 11.30 -15.32
N ASP A 207 8.03 12.14 -16.35
CA ASP A 207 7.60 11.80 -17.71
C ASP A 207 8.60 10.86 -18.42
N SER A 208 9.75 10.57 -17.82
CA SER A 208 10.79 9.69 -18.38
C SER A 208 10.71 8.29 -17.81
N GLU A 209 11.19 7.28 -18.53
CA GLU A 209 11.29 5.88 -18.04
C GLU A 209 12.54 5.64 -17.17
N ARG A 210 13.14 6.69 -16.60
CA ARG A 210 14.42 6.58 -15.87
C ARG A 210 14.18 6.41 -14.37
N PRO A 211 15.00 5.60 -13.68
CA PRO A 211 15.00 5.55 -12.22
C PRO A 211 15.28 6.95 -11.63
N LEU A 212 14.54 7.29 -10.58
CA LEU A 212 14.73 8.55 -9.85
C LEU A 212 16.02 8.53 -9.04
N ASP A 213 16.76 9.64 -9.04
CA ASP A 213 17.84 9.83 -8.09
C ASP A 213 17.33 10.14 -6.68
N ILE A 214 18.22 10.19 -5.70
CA ILE A 214 17.86 10.40 -4.29
C ILE A 214 17.07 11.71 -4.06
N TYR A 215 17.34 12.75 -4.85
CA TYR A 215 16.71 14.05 -4.71
C TYR A 215 15.27 14.03 -5.24
N MET A 216 15.06 13.41 -6.40
CA MET A 216 13.71 13.24 -6.96
C MET A 216 12.89 12.17 -6.24
N ALA A 217 13.52 11.13 -5.70
CA ALA A 217 12.87 10.16 -4.82
C ALA A 217 12.32 10.83 -3.55
N LEU A 218 13.07 11.75 -2.93
CA LEU A 218 12.58 12.55 -1.80
C LEU A 218 11.40 13.42 -2.22
N PHE A 219 11.52 14.16 -3.33
CA PHE A 219 10.43 15.03 -3.80
C PHE A 219 9.15 14.22 -4.12
N PHE A 220 9.29 13.04 -4.73
CA PHE A 220 8.18 12.10 -4.94
C PHE A 220 7.48 11.73 -3.62
N LEU A 221 8.23 11.31 -2.60
CA LEU A 221 7.66 10.95 -1.29
C LEU A 221 6.97 12.15 -0.63
N MET A 222 7.56 13.34 -0.74
CA MET A 222 6.95 14.57 -0.23
C MET A 222 5.64 14.89 -0.97
N LEU A 223 5.51 14.63 -2.28
CA LEU A 223 4.23 14.78 -2.99
C LEU A 223 3.16 13.81 -2.47
N VAL A 224 3.53 12.55 -2.19
CA VAL A 224 2.62 11.57 -1.59
C VAL A 224 2.19 12.00 -0.18
N PHE A 225 3.12 12.44 0.68
CA PHE A 225 2.79 12.87 2.04
C PHE A 225 2.08 14.23 2.09
N HIS A 226 2.35 15.15 1.17
CA HIS A 226 1.55 16.37 1.04
C HIS A 226 0.11 16.07 0.64
N ARG A 227 -0.10 15.05 -0.20
CA ARG A 227 -1.45 14.62 -0.58
C ARG A 227 -2.15 13.86 0.55
N ALA A 228 -1.47 12.90 1.18
CA ALA A 228 -2.06 12.03 2.18
C ALA A 228 -2.05 12.63 3.60
N GLY A 229 -1.31 13.73 3.81
CA GLY A 229 -1.11 14.37 5.10
C GLY A 229 -0.10 13.64 5.99
N GLU A 230 0.37 14.36 7.02
CA GLU A 230 1.35 13.89 8.00
C GLU A 230 0.94 12.58 8.69
N GLN A 231 -0.36 12.39 8.93
CA GLN A 231 -0.88 11.15 9.53
C GLN A 231 -0.59 9.90 8.70
N CYS A 232 -0.41 10.02 7.39
CA CYS A 232 0.00 8.90 6.54
C CYS A 232 1.39 8.39 6.96
N LEU A 233 2.36 9.29 7.20
CA LEU A 233 3.69 8.94 7.67
C LEU A 233 3.65 8.31 9.07
N VAL A 234 2.84 8.88 9.98
CA VAL A 234 2.63 8.34 11.34
C VAL A 234 2.09 6.91 11.28
N GLN A 235 1.02 6.69 10.50
CA GLN A 235 0.39 5.39 10.40
C GLN A 235 1.24 4.38 9.64
N PHE A 236 2.04 4.82 8.66
CA PHE A 236 3.00 3.97 7.97
C PHE A 236 3.92 3.30 8.99
N HIS A 237 4.55 4.07 9.87
CA HIS A 237 5.46 3.55 10.89
C HIS A 237 4.75 2.68 11.94
N LYS A 238 3.62 3.14 12.50
CA LYS A 238 2.84 2.37 13.49
C LYS A 238 2.42 1.00 12.93
N ARG A 239 1.92 0.97 11.69
CA ARG A 239 1.47 -0.25 11.04
C ARG A 239 2.64 -1.16 10.67
N TYR A 240 3.76 -0.60 10.21
CA TYR A 240 4.95 -1.40 9.92
C TYR A 240 5.51 -2.05 11.18
N ARG A 241 5.61 -1.32 12.30
CA ARG A 241 6.03 -1.91 13.59
C ARG A 241 5.12 -3.02 14.07
N LYS A 242 3.80 -2.85 13.93
CA LYS A 242 2.83 -3.92 14.22
C LYS A 242 3.05 -5.13 13.31
N LEU A 243 3.27 -4.90 12.02
CA LEU A 243 3.47 -5.94 11.01
C LEU A 243 4.77 -6.72 11.24
N CYS A 244 5.89 -6.05 11.51
CA CYS A 244 7.18 -6.72 11.70
C CYS A 244 7.28 -7.53 13.01
N ASN A 245 6.44 -7.22 14.00
CA ASN A 245 6.30 -7.99 15.23
C ASN A 245 5.25 -9.12 15.14
N SER A 246 4.63 -9.32 13.97
CA SER A 246 3.66 -10.41 13.77
C SER A 246 4.35 -11.75 13.49
N VAL A 247 3.72 -12.85 13.93
CA VAL A 247 4.22 -14.21 13.71
C VAL A 247 4.27 -14.49 12.20
N GLY A 248 5.43 -14.96 11.72
CA GLY A 248 5.61 -15.29 10.30
C GLY A 248 5.90 -14.07 9.41
N PHE A 249 6.20 -12.90 9.98
CA PHE A 249 6.63 -11.74 9.19
C PHE A 249 7.85 -12.05 8.31
N SER A 250 7.75 -11.64 7.05
CA SER A 250 8.80 -11.71 6.05
C SER A 250 8.88 -10.36 5.37
N LEU A 251 10.07 -9.75 5.40
CA LEU A 251 10.29 -8.46 4.74
C LEU A 251 10.03 -8.57 3.23
N ALA A 252 10.42 -9.69 2.61
CA ALA A 252 10.27 -9.91 1.17
C ALA A 252 8.81 -9.90 0.70
N ASP A 253 7.87 -10.29 1.56
CA ASP A 253 6.44 -10.35 1.25
C ASP A 253 5.71 -9.02 1.54
N ASN A 254 6.44 -8.02 2.04
CA ASN A 254 5.88 -6.72 2.45
C ASN A 254 6.66 -5.56 1.81
N PRO A 255 6.50 -5.30 0.50
CA PRO A 255 7.13 -4.16 -0.17
C PRO A 255 6.75 -2.84 0.47
N MET A 256 7.73 -1.95 0.59
CA MET A 256 7.58 -0.61 1.17
C MET A 256 6.53 0.22 0.43
N MET A 257 6.58 0.23 -0.91
CA MET A 257 5.68 1.04 -1.73
C MET A 257 4.23 0.55 -1.65
N ASP A 258 4.02 -0.76 -1.54
CA ASP A 258 2.70 -1.32 -1.26
C ASP A 258 2.16 -0.83 0.08
N HIS A 259 3.00 -0.83 1.12
CA HIS A 259 2.62 -0.37 2.45
C HIS A 259 2.31 1.13 2.49
N LEU A 260 3.09 1.94 1.78
CA LEU A 260 2.84 3.37 1.61
C LEU A 260 1.52 3.62 0.88
N SER A 261 1.29 2.93 -0.24
CA SER A 261 0.07 3.06 -1.06
C SER A 261 -1.20 2.69 -0.28
N ARG A 262 -1.19 1.54 0.43
CA ARG A 262 -2.30 1.15 1.32
C ARG A 262 -2.56 2.18 2.42
N THR A 263 -1.50 2.71 3.01
CA THR A 263 -1.63 3.69 4.09
C THR A 263 -2.21 5.01 3.58
N ALA A 264 -1.82 5.46 2.38
CA ALA A 264 -2.38 6.65 1.75
C ALA A 264 -3.89 6.51 1.47
N ILE A 265 -4.34 5.32 1.05
CA ILE A 265 -5.77 5.02 0.87
C ILE A 265 -6.50 5.04 2.21
N ASP A 266 -6.02 4.28 3.19
CA ASP A 266 -6.74 4.11 4.46
C ASP A 266 -6.82 5.39 5.28
N VAL A 267 -5.80 6.24 5.21
CA VAL A 267 -5.72 7.48 6.03
C VAL A 267 -6.34 8.67 5.32
N ALA A 268 -6.26 8.72 3.98
CA ALA A 268 -6.49 9.96 3.24
C ALA A 268 -7.31 9.81 1.96
N ASP A 269 -7.99 8.66 1.75
CA ASP A 269 -8.77 8.39 0.53
C ASP A 269 -7.95 8.55 -0.76
N SER A 270 -6.62 8.44 -0.69
CA SER A 270 -5.74 8.85 -1.78
C SER A 270 -5.10 7.63 -2.43
N ASP A 271 -5.68 7.20 -3.55
CA ASP A 271 -5.09 6.17 -4.39
C ASP A 271 -4.02 6.79 -5.30
N VAL A 272 -2.77 6.59 -4.90
CA VAL A 272 -1.58 7.10 -5.60
C VAL A 272 -1.03 6.11 -6.64
N SER A 273 -1.73 5.01 -6.94
CA SER A 273 -1.19 3.94 -7.80
C SER A 273 -0.84 4.43 -9.20
N ALA A 274 -1.72 5.21 -9.84
CA ALA A 274 -1.44 5.77 -11.17
C ALA A 274 -0.27 6.78 -11.14
N PHE A 275 -0.11 7.54 -10.06
CA PHE A 275 1.03 8.44 -9.91
C PHE A 275 2.34 7.68 -9.69
N MET A 276 2.31 6.61 -8.89
CA MET A 276 3.45 5.71 -8.72
C MET A 276 3.87 5.07 -10.05
N GLU A 277 2.91 4.55 -10.82
CA GLU A 277 3.16 4.02 -12.16
C GLU A 277 3.78 5.09 -13.09
N HIS A 278 3.22 6.31 -13.09
CA HIS A 278 3.76 7.45 -13.86
C HIS A 278 5.20 7.76 -13.47
N ALA A 279 5.55 7.74 -12.18
CA ALA A 279 6.90 7.98 -11.69
C ALA A 279 7.82 6.75 -11.77
N ASN A 280 7.43 5.67 -12.45
CA ASN A 280 8.12 4.37 -12.53
C ASN A 280 8.42 3.73 -11.17
N ILE A 281 7.51 3.89 -10.20
CA ILE A 281 7.61 3.30 -8.88
C ILE A 281 6.67 2.10 -8.82
N GLU A 282 7.28 0.92 -8.81
CA GLU A 282 6.53 -0.33 -8.88
C GLU A 282 5.76 -0.63 -7.60
N LEU A 283 4.49 -1.00 -7.78
CA LEU A 283 3.63 -1.66 -6.80
C LEU A 283 3.46 -3.12 -7.21
N SER A 284 3.28 -4.01 -6.23
CA SER A 284 2.93 -5.39 -6.58
C SER A 284 1.58 -5.44 -7.31
N GLN A 285 1.41 -6.37 -8.25
CA GLN A 285 0.15 -6.52 -8.98
C GLN A 285 -1.04 -6.73 -8.03
N ARG A 286 -0.83 -7.45 -6.92
CA ARG A 286 -1.82 -7.61 -5.85
C ARG A 286 -2.26 -6.25 -5.30
N GLN A 287 -1.32 -5.35 -5.04
CA GLN A 287 -1.65 -4.04 -4.49
C GLN A 287 -2.42 -3.18 -5.49
N ILE A 288 -2.03 -3.19 -6.75
CA ILE A 288 -2.73 -2.47 -7.83
C ILE A 288 -4.17 -3.00 -7.96
N ASP A 289 -4.34 -4.33 -7.91
CA ASP A 289 -5.66 -4.97 -7.92
C ASP A 289 -6.48 -4.54 -6.68
N GLU A 290 -5.93 -4.61 -5.47
CA GLU A 290 -6.62 -4.17 -4.24
C GLU A 290 -7.04 -2.69 -4.30
N ASN A 291 -6.14 -1.82 -4.76
CA ASN A 291 -6.37 -0.37 -4.83
C ASN A 291 -7.49 -0.03 -5.82
N SER A 292 -7.47 -0.62 -7.02
CA SER A 292 -8.46 -0.36 -8.07
C SER A 292 -9.89 -0.79 -7.72
N TYR A 293 -10.05 -1.63 -6.69
CA TYR A 293 -11.34 -2.07 -6.14
C TYR A 293 -11.65 -1.48 -4.75
N SER A 294 -10.78 -0.65 -4.18
CA SER A 294 -10.93 -0.08 -2.83
C SER A 294 -12.04 0.99 -2.73
N GLY A 295 -12.38 1.62 -3.87
CA GLY A 295 -13.26 2.78 -3.92
C GLY A 295 -12.61 4.09 -3.47
N ALA A 296 -11.30 4.08 -3.19
CA ALA A 296 -10.52 5.27 -2.91
C ALA A 296 -10.38 6.18 -4.13
N THR A 297 -10.11 7.46 -3.90
CA THR A 297 -10.03 8.48 -4.96
C THR A 297 -8.65 8.45 -5.64
N PRO A 298 -8.56 8.10 -6.94
CA PRO A 298 -7.31 8.18 -7.68
C PRO A 298 -6.85 9.62 -7.87
N VAL A 299 -5.55 9.85 -7.72
CA VAL A 299 -4.94 11.19 -7.80
C VAL A 299 -3.74 11.21 -8.74
N TYR A 300 -3.48 12.38 -9.32
CA TYR A 300 -2.45 12.51 -10.36
C TYR A 300 -1.90 13.94 -10.44
N PRO A 301 -0.66 14.14 -10.92
CA PRO A 301 -0.09 15.48 -11.05
C PRO A 301 -0.91 16.37 -11.99
N LEU A 302 -1.23 17.59 -11.54
CA LEU A 302 -2.01 18.56 -12.33
C LEU A 302 -1.44 18.76 -13.73
N TYR A 303 -0.12 18.97 -13.87
CA TYR A 303 0.53 19.24 -15.15
C TYR A 303 0.32 18.13 -16.18
N ALA A 304 0.14 16.88 -15.73
CA ALA A 304 0.02 15.73 -16.60
C ALA A 304 -1.41 15.51 -17.12
N LEU A 305 -2.39 16.26 -16.58
CA LEU A 305 -3.82 16.16 -16.92
C LEU A 305 -4.29 17.23 -17.91
N VAL A 306 -3.63 18.39 -17.92
CA VAL A 306 -4.09 19.59 -18.65
C VAL A 306 -2.96 20.19 -19.49
N PRO A 307 -3.27 20.91 -20.58
CA PRO A 307 -2.24 21.60 -21.35
C PRO A 307 -1.55 22.69 -20.52
N ALA A 308 -0.29 23.00 -20.86
CA ALA A 308 0.53 23.96 -20.12
C ALA A 308 -0.13 25.33 -19.89
N SER A 309 -0.94 25.80 -20.85
CA SER A 309 -1.67 27.08 -20.75
C SER A 309 -2.74 27.12 -19.65
N MET A 310 -3.17 25.95 -19.14
CA MET A 310 -4.20 25.83 -18.11
C MET A 310 -3.62 25.63 -16.71
N ILE A 311 -2.32 25.37 -16.58
CA ILE A 311 -1.70 25.04 -15.29
C ILE A 311 -1.85 26.19 -14.29
N GLU A 312 -1.35 27.39 -14.61
CA GLU A 312 -1.37 28.53 -13.70
C GLU A 312 -2.80 28.98 -13.30
N PRO A 313 -3.78 29.10 -14.23
CA PRO A 313 -5.16 29.37 -13.86
C PRO A 313 -5.75 28.33 -12.89
N LEU A 314 -5.46 27.05 -13.09
CA LEU A 314 -5.98 25.99 -12.24
C LEU A 314 -5.30 25.94 -10.87
N GLN A 315 -4.00 26.24 -10.81
CA GLN A 315 -3.29 26.40 -9.54
C GLN A 315 -3.94 27.49 -8.66
N GLN A 316 -4.32 28.62 -9.27
CA GLN A 316 -5.03 29.70 -8.56
C GLN A 316 -6.42 29.27 -8.08
N LEU A 317 -7.21 28.60 -8.93
CA LEU A 317 -8.56 28.14 -8.57
C LEU A 317 -8.57 27.05 -7.50
N LEU A 318 -7.60 26.14 -7.54
CA LEU A 318 -7.46 25.05 -6.57
C LEU A 318 -6.72 25.50 -5.30
N ALA A 319 -6.16 26.71 -5.27
CA ALA A 319 -5.28 27.21 -4.22
C ALA A 319 -4.08 26.28 -3.95
N VAL A 320 -3.42 25.80 -5.03
CA VAL A 320 -2.25 24.93 -4.96
C VAL A 320 -1.03 25.59 -5.59
N ARG A 321 0.15 25.42 -4.98
CA ARG A 321 1.37 26.12 -5.40
C ARG A 321 2.14 25.43 -6.52
N SER A 322 2.17 24.09 -6.52
CA SER A 322 2.99 23.30 -7.45
C SER A 322 2.16 22.74 -8.61
N PRO A 323 2.68 22.72 -9.85
CA PRO A 323 2.03 22.04 -10.97
C PRO A 323 2.05 20.51 -10.82
N LEU A 324 2.85 19.99 -9.87
CA LEU A 324 2.91 18.57 -9.51
C LEU A 324 1.95 18.20 -8.38
N HIS A 325 1.13 19.14 -7.89
CA HIS A 325 0.14 18.83 -6.87
C HIS A 325 -0.80 17.70 -7.35
N LEU A 326 -1.00 16.69 -6.50
CA LEU A 326 -1.80 15.52 -6.82
C LEU A 326 -3.30 15.85 -6.68
N VAL A 327 -3.99 15.93 -7.80
CA VAL A 327 -5.40 16.30 -7.90
C VAL A 327 -6.26 15.12 -8.32
N SER A 328 -7.52 15.11 -7.87
CA SER A 328 -8.53 14.14 -8.29
C SER A 328 -9.45 14.71 -9.36
N ALA A 329 -10.18 13.83 -10.06
CA ALA A 329 -11.20 14.24 -11.02
C ALA A 329 -12.29 15.12 -10.39
N ALA A 330 -12.71 14.80 -9.15
CA ALA A 330 -13.71 15.56 -8.43
C ALA A 330 -13.23 16.98 -8.05
N GLN A 331 -11.96 17.13 -7.65
CA GLN A 331 -11.38 18.44 -7.35
C GLN A 331 -11.32 19.34 -8.59
N LEU A 332 -10.94 18.78 -9.74
CA LEU A 332 -10.94 19.53 -11.01
C LEU A 332 -12.37 19.86 -11.47
N ALA A 333 -13.31 18.92 -11.38
CA ALA A 333 -14.70 19.15 -11.75
C ALA A 333 -15.39 20.22 -10.88
N ALA A 334 -14.93 20.42 -9.64
CA ALA A 334 -15.49 21.43 -8.74
C ALA A 334 -15.15 22.87 -9.14
N VAL A 335 -14.10 23.09 -9.95
CA VAL A 335 -13.62 24.43 -10.33
C VAL A 335 -13.55 24.64 -11.85
N THR A 336 -13.86 23.62 -12.66
CA THR A 336 -13.80 23.67 -14.13
C THR A 336 -14.85 22.76 -14.77
N ASP A 337 -15.22 23.05 -16.02
CA ASP A 337 -16.00 22.15 -16.88
C ASP A 337 -15.12 21.33 -17.85
N LEU A 338 -13.82 21.17 -17.56
CA LEU A 338 -12.90 20.41 -18.42
C LEU A 338 -13.28 18.93 -18.44
N THR A 339 -13.56 18.44 -19.64
CA THR A 339 -13.81 17.03 -19.91
C THR A 339 -12.84 16.46 -20.94
N GLY A 340 -12.73 15.14 -20.92
CA GLY A 340 -12.02 14.33 -21.88
C GLY A 340 -12.82 13.12 -22.30
N SER A 341 -12.29 12.40 -23.29
CA SER A 341 -12.83 11.15 -23.78
C SER A 341 -11.75 10.08 -23.80
N VAL A 342 -12.14 8.84 -23.55
CA VAL A 342 -11.26 7.68 -23.59
C VAL A 342 -11.80 6.65 -24.56
N THR A 343 -10.94 6.15 -25.44
CA THR A 343 -11.25 5.02 -26.34
C THR A 343 -10.45 3.80 -25.92
N LEU A 344 -11.17 2.74 -25.54
CA LEU A 344 -10.64 1.45 -25.11
C LEU A 344 -10.68 0.48 -26.29
N LYS A 345 -9.51 -0.04 -26.70
CA LYS A 345 -9.37 -0.93 -27.85
C LYS A 345 -9.13 -2.37 -27.38
N PHE A 346 -9.91 -3.30 -27.91
CA PHE A 346 -9.80 -4.71 -27.60
C PHE A 346 -9.19 -5.46 -28.78
N ASP A 347 -8.32 -6.42 -28.49
CA ASP A 347 -7.90 -7.41 -29.46
C ASP A 347 -9.10 -8.26 -29.93
N SER A 348 -9.09 -8.73 -31.19
CA SER A 348 -10.21 -9.48 -31.76
C SER A 348 -10.49 -10.80 -31.04
N ASP A 349 -9.45 -11.48 -30.57
CA ASP A 349 -9.58 -12.79 -29.91
C ASP A 349 -10.21 -12.62 -28.53
N VAL A 350 -9.80 -11.57 -27.80
CA VAL A 350 -10.39 -11.21 -26.50
C VAL A 350 -11.80 -10.67 -26.68
N PHE A 351 -12.05 -9.83 -27.68
CA PHE A 351 -13.35 -9.20 -27.91
C PHE A 351 -14.47 -10.22 -28.06
N GLY A 352 -14.23 -11.33 -28.78
CA GLY A 352 -15.20 -12.41 -28.94
C GLY A 352 -15.71 -12.99 -27.62
N GLU A 353 -14.89 -12.96 -26.57
CA GLU A 353 -15.20 -13.49 -25.23
C GLU A 353 -15.85 -12.43 -24.30
N VAL A 354 -15.58 -11.14 -24.54
CA VAL A 354 -16.06 -10.04 -23.67
C VAL A 354 -17.19 -9.23 -24.26
N VAL A 355 -17.55 -9.45 -25.52
CA VAL A 355 -18.67 -8.75 -26.17
C VAL A 355 -19.98 -8.97 -25.38
N GLY A 356 -20.72 -7.90 -25.17
CA GLY A 356 -21.94 -7.90 -24.37
C GLY A 356 -21.71 -7.63 -22.87
N GLN A 357 -20.49 -7.88 -22.36
CA GLN A 357 -20.12 -7.58 -20.98
C GLN A 357 -19.93 -6.08 -20.75
N MET A 358 -19.75 -5.70 -19.49
CA MET A 358 -19.65 -4.30 -19.06
C MET A 358 -18.27 -4.02 -18.49
N LEU A 359 -17.68 -2.89 -18.86
CA LEU A 359 -16.53 -2.30 -18.17
C LEU A 359 -17.00 -1.21 -17.20
N VAL A 360 -16.19 -0.96 -16.17
CA VAL A 360 -16.49 0.05 -15.15
C VAL A 360 -15.32 1.03 -15.01
N LEU A 361 -15.64 2.32 -14.98
CA LEU A 361 -14.72 3.40 -14.62
C LEU A 361 -15.14 4.06 -13.30
N LYS A 362 -14.18 4.30 -12.40
CA LYS A 362 -14.41 4.90 -11.08
C LYS A 362 -13.35 5.94 -10.73
N SER A 363 -13.77 7.12 -10.30
CA SER A 363 -12.90 8.19 -9.80
C SER A 363 -12.94 8.35 -8.27
N GLY A 364 -13.39 7.32 -7.53
CA GLY A 364 -13.54 7.32 -6.08
C GLY A 364 -14.87 6.74 -5.60
N SER A 365 -15.40 7.26 -4.49
CA SER A 365 -16.71 6.90 -3.90
C SER A 365 -17.92 7.51 -4.65
N GLY A 366 -17.66 8.15 -5.79
CA GLY A 366 -18.65 8.74 -6.68
C GLY A 366 -19.37 7.71 -7.56
N LYS A 367 -20.13 8.23 -8.53
CA LYS A 367 -20.87 7.39 -9.48
C LYS A 367 -19.91 6.58 -10.37
N SER A 368 -20.15 5.28 -10.47
CA SER A 368 -19.42 4.43 -11.43
C SER A 368 -19.98 4.62 -12.84
N ARG A 369 -19.11 4.75 -13.85
CA ARG A 369 -19.52 4.73 -15.26
C ARG A 369 -19.44 3.30 -15.76
N CYS A 370 -20.60 2.68 -15.99
CA CYS A 370 -20.70 1.33 -16.54
C CYS A 370 -20.96 1.43 -18.04
N VAL A 371 -20.13 0.80 -18.87
CA VAL A 371 -20.20 0.89 -20.34
C VAL A 371 -20.19 -0.51 -20.94
N LYS A 372 -21.08 -0.75 -21.90
CA LYS A 372 -21.15 -2.04 -22.60
C LYS A 372 -20.03 -2.16 -23.61
N ILE A 373 -19.41 -3.33 -23.68
CA ILE A 373 -18.47 -3.69 -24.73
C ILE A 373 -19.28 -4.27 -25.89
N ASP A 374 -19.57 -3.45 -26.89
CA ASP A 374 -20.35 -3.83 -28.07
C ASP A 374 -19.55 -3.77 -29.37
N GLN A 375 -18.35 -3.20 -29.32
CA GLN A 375 -17.46 -2.98 -30.45
C GLN A 375 -15.99 -3.20 -30.03
N LEU A 376 -15.12 -3.46 -31.01
CA LEU A 376 -13.66 -3.57 -30.81
C LEU A 376 -13.03 -2.30 -30.23
N SER A 377 -13.69 -1.15 -30.38
CA SER A 377 -13.27 0.13 -29.82
C SER A 377 -14.45 0.78 -29.13
N VAL A 378 -14.37 0.91 -27.81
CA VAL A 378 -15.44 1.49 -26.98
C VAL A 378 -15.00 2.87 -26.53
N SER A 379 -15.75 3.90 -26.92
CA SER A 379 -15.47 5.28 -26.51
C SER A 379 -16.39 5.71 -25.35
N VAL A 380 -15.78 6.27 -24.31
CA VAL A 380 -16.47 6.91 -23.19
C VAL A 380 -16.22 8.40 -23.28
N LEU A 381 -17.30 9.16 -23.47
CA LEU A 381 -17.24 10.61 -23.71
C LEU A 381 -17.54 11.40 -22.44
N ASP A 382 -17.13 12.67 -22.45
CA ASP A 382 -17.49 13.70 -21.47
C ASP A 382 -17.18 13.31 -20.02
N LEU A 383 -16.02 12.67 -19.81
CA LEU A 383 -15.52 12.36 -18.47
C LEU A 383 -14.78 13.59 -17.91
N PRO A 384 -15.03 14.01 -16.67
CA PRO A 384 -14.18 15.00 -16.01
C PRO A 384 -12.71 14.59 -16.08
N VAL A 385 -11.84 15.56 -16.40
CA VAL A 385 -10.38 15.35 -16.46
C VAL A 385 -9.87 14.83 -15.11
N GLY A 386 -9.04 13.78 -15.15
CA GLY A 386 -8.52 13.11 -13.95
C GLY A 386 -8.24 11.63 -14.20
N VAL A 387 -8.09 10.86 -13.11
CA VAL A 387 -7.76 9.43 -13.17
C VAL A 387 -8.94 8.59 -12.71
N TYR A 388 -9.12 7.45 -13.40
CA TYR A 388 -10.20 6.51 -13.12
C TYR A 388 -9.61 5.11 -12.98
N ALA A 389 -9.96 4.42 -11.90
CA ALA A 389 -9.81 2.98 -11.82
C ALA A 389 -10.68 2.34 -12.92
N LEU A 390 -10.06 1.48 -13.71
CA LEU A 390 -10.63 0.73 -14.82
C LEU A 390 -10.78 -0.73 -14.41
N GLN A 391 -12.02 -1.22 -14.42
CA GLN A 391 -12.34 -2.62 -14.18
C GLN A 391 -12.88 -3.21 -15.48
N LEU A 392 -12.05 -4.02 -16.13
CA LEU A 392 -12.39 -4.77 -17.33
C LEU A 392 -12.86 -6.19 -16.96
N PRO A 393 -13.79 -6.78 -17.72
CA PRO A 393 -14.16 -8.19 -17.55
C PRO A 393 -12.98 -9.12 -17.85
N PHE A 394 -13.03 -10.33 -17.31
CA PHE A 394 -12.11 -11.40 -17.72
C PHE A 394 -12.65 -12.07 -19.00
N ALA A 395 -11.74 -12.57 -19.84
CA ALA A 395 -12.08 -13.34 -21.05
C ALA A 395 -11.95 -14.86 -20.81
N ALA A 396 -12.63 -15.65 -21.64
CA ALA A 396 -12.63 -17.12 -21.63
C ALA A 396 -12.74 -17.72 -20.22
N ASN A 397 -13.78 -17.35 -19.48
CA ASN A 397 -14.07 -17.83 -18.12
C ASN A 397 -12.93 -17.64 -17.10
N GLY A 398 -12.09 -16.62 -17.26
CA GLY A 398 -11.02 -16.31 -16.32
C GLY A 398 -9.63 -16.71 -16.79
N GLU A 399 -9.51 -17.38 -17.94
CA GLU A 399 -8.21 -17.70 -18.54
C GLU A 399 -7.44 -16.46 -18.99
N TYR A 400 -8.11 -15.36 -19.31
CA TYR A 400 -7.44 -14.12 -19.71
C TYR A 400 -7.78 -12.98 -18.75
N GLN A 401 -6.75 -12.44 -18.11
CA GLN A 401 -6.84 -11.35 -17.15
C GLN A 401 -6.36 -10.04 -17.79
N PRO A 402 -7.12 -8.94 -17.65
CA PRO A 402 -6.66 -7.63 -18.10
C PRO A 402 -5.43 -7.18 -17.30
N THR A 403 -4.50 -6.45 -17.91
CA THR A 403 -3.35 -5.85 -17.21
C THR A 403 -3.66 -4.46 -16.66
N SER A 404 -4.32 -3.61 -17.46
CA SER A 404 -4.60 -2.22 -17.07
C SER A 404 -5.62 -2.14 -15.93
N ARG A 405 -5.34 -1.26 -14.97
CA ARG A 405 -6.22 -0.97 -13.81
C ARG A 405 -6.62 0.48 -13.69
N TYR A 406 -6.03 1.36 -14.49
CA TYR A 406 -6.30 2.79 -14.48
C TYR A 406 -6.32 3.35 -15.90
N VAL A 407 -7.05 4.45 -16.08
CA VAL A 407 -6.97 5.30 -17.27
C VAL A 407 -6.84 6.75 -16.85
N ILE A 408 -5.98 7.48 -17.56
CA ILE A 408 -5.81 8.92 -17.41
C ILE A 408 -6.71 9.62 -18.45
N VAL A 409 -7.67 10.39 -17.97
CA VAL A 409 -8.54 11.24 -18.79
C VAL A 409 -7.94 12.63 -18.83
N LYS A 410 -7.34 12.99 -19.97
CA LYS A 410 -6.83 14.34 -20.26
C LYS A 410 -7.86 15.14 -21.05
N GLN A 411 -7.72 16.46 -21.10
CA GLN A 411 -8.52 17.28 -22.01
C GLN A 411 -8.32 16.80 -23.46
N GLY A 412 -9.43 16.50 -24.17
CA GLY A 412 -9.40 15.94 -25.52
C GLY A 412 -9.72 14.44 -25.57
N SER A 413 -9.04 13.69 -26.44
CA SER A 413 -9.27 12.24 -26.59
C SER A 413 -7.99 11.45 -26.37
N THR A 414 -8.08 10.41 -25.54
CA THR A 414 -6.98 9.48 -25.24
C THR A 414 -7.42 8.07 -25.63
N SER A 415 -6.47 7.23 -26.09
CA SER A 415 -6.76 5.85 -26.45
C SER A 415 -5.87 4.91 -25.66
N TYR A 416 -6.43 3.80 -25.19
CA TYR A 416 -5.70 2.73 -24.51
C TYR A 416 -6.00 1.39 -25.18
N ASP A 417 -4.96 0.57 -25.31
CA ASP A 417 -5.11 -0.82 -25.70
C ASP A 417 -5.40 -1.64 -24.43
N CYS A 418 -6.49 -2.39 -24.45
CA CYS A 418 -6.90 -3.28 -23.37
C CYS A 418 -6.13 -4.59 -23.51
N ILE A 419 -4.97 -4.67 -22.87
CA ILE A 419 -4.08 -5.82 -22.93
C ILE A 419 -4.54 -6.88 -21.92
N TYR A 420 -4.51 -8.13 -22.35
CA TYR A 420 -4.83 -9.30 -21.53
C TYR A 420 -3.65 -10.27 -21.56
N PHE A 421 -3.36 -10.89 -20.42
CA PHE A 421 -2.43 -12.01 -20.33
C PHE A 421 -3.19 -13.29 -19.99
N ARG A 422 -2.64 -14.42 -20.43
CA ARG A 422 -3.19 -15.74 -20.15
C ARG A 422 -2.76 -16.23 -18.77
N LYS A 423 -3.71 -16.79 -18.02
CA LYS A 423 -3.49 -17.53 -16.78
C LYS A 423 -3.51 -19.02 -17.06
N HIS A 424 -2.52 -19.72 -16.53
CA HIS A 424 -2.38 -21.18 -16.60
C HIS A 424 -2.86 -21.87 -15.32
N ALA A 425 -2.86 -21.15 -14.20
CA ALA A 425 -3.30 -21.63 -12.89
C ALA A 425 -3.71 -20.44 -12.00
N SER A 426 -4.13 -20.73 -10.77
CA SER A 426 -4.38 -19.71 -9.75
C SER A 426 -3.08 -19.08 -9.27
N SER A 427 -3.05 -17.76 -9.07
CA SER A 427 -1.91 -17.07 -8.44
C SER A 427 -1.69 -17.50 -6.98
N LEU A 428 -2.69 -18.12 -6.34
CA LEU A 428 -2.57 -18.69 -4.99
C LEU A 428 -1.62 -19.90 -4.94
N ALA A 429 -1.29 -20.48 -6.10
CA ALA A 429 -0.33 -21.56 -6.23
C ALA A 429 1.10 -21.08 -6.56
N ASP A 430 1.30 -19.77 -6.75
CA ASP A 430 2.62 -19.20 -7.02
C ASP A 430 3.49 -19.27 -5.76
N GLN A 431 4.77 -19.59 -5.94
CA GLN A 431 5.69 -19.84 -4.82
C GLN A 431 7.05 -19.21 -5.08
N LYS A 432 7.72 -18.84 -3.99
CA LYS A 432 9.07 -18.29 -3.99
C LYS A 432 9.99 -19.17 -3.18
N ILE A 433 11.18 -19.45 -3.71
CA ILE A 433 12.25 -20.16 -3.01
C ILE A 433 13.41 -19.18 -2.83
N MET A 434 13.90 -19.06 -1.60
CA MET A 434 15.01 -18.19 -1.23
C MET A 434 16.22 -19.04 -0.85
N LEU A 435 17.37 -18.70 -1.40
CA LEU A 435 18.65 -19.37 -1.15
C LEU A 435 19.50 -18.46 -0.26
N GLY A 436 19.66 -18.85 1.00
CA GLY A 436 20.35 -18.06 2.02
C GLY A 436 21.88 -18.20 2.02
N GLY A 437 22.56 -17.07 1.99
CA GLY A 437 24.00 -16.91 2.13
C GLY A 437 24.44 -16.54 3.55
N PHE A 438 25.65 -15.97 3.66
CA PHE A 438 26.18 -15.45 4.92
C PHE A 438 25.49 -14.14 5.34
N TYR A 439 25.29 -13.22 4.38
CA TYR A 439 24.73 -11.88 4.62
C TYR A 439 23.22 -11.77 4.40
N GLY A 440 22.56 -12.83 3.92
CA GLY A 440 21.16 -12.83 3.54
C GLY A 440 20.93 -13.71 2.32
N ASP A 441 19.75 -13.64 1.72
CA ASP A 441 19.43 -14.41 0.52
C ASP A 441 20.26 -13.90 -0.66
N PHE A 442 21.02 -14.78 -1.32
CA PHE A 442 21.83 -14.42 -2.49
C PHE A 442 21.14 -14.73 -3.80
N CYS A 443 20.15 -15.64 -3.78
CA CYS A 443 19.35 -15.98 -4.93
C CYS A 443 17.89 -16.19 -4.53
N THR A 444 16.99 -15.75 -5.41
CA THR A 444 15.56 -15.95 -5.34
C THR A 444 15.10 -16.69 -6.60
N ILE A 445 14.21 -17.66 -6.42
CA ILE A 445 13.51 -18.34 -7.51
C ILE A 445 12.01 -18.10 -7.32
N SER A 446 11.41 -17.29 -8.18
CA SER A 446 9.96 -17.02 -8.15
C SER A 446 9.27 -17.86 -9.21
N VAL A 447 8.46 -18.83 -8.78
CA VAL A 447 7.72 -19.73 -9.66
C VAL A 447 6.27 -19.25 -9.75
N ALA A 448 5.97 -18.51 -10.81
CA ALA A 448 4.63 -18.06 -11.15
C ALA A 448 3.95 -19.10 -12.05
N VAL A 449 3.45 -20.19 -11.44
CA VAL A 449 2.69 -21.23 -12.16
C VAL A 449 1.45 -20.65 -12.82
N SER A 450 0.87 -19.60 -12.22
CA SER A 450 -0.26 -18.86 -12.77
C SER A 450 0.06 -18.21 -14.11
N LEU A 451 1.30 -17.80 -14.34
CA LEU A 451 1.77 -17.14 -15.56
C LEU A 451 2.60 -18.04 -16.47
N GLY A 452 2.85 -19.29 -16.08
CA GLY A 452 3.73 -20.20 -16.82
C GLY A 452 5.18 -19.69 -16.87
N LYS A 453 5.65 -19.05 -15.79
CA LYS A 453 6.96 -18.38 -15.74
C LYS A 453 7.70 -18.69 -14.45
N LEU A 454 9.02 -18.81 -14.56
CA LEU A 454 9.95 -18.93 -13.46
C LEU A 454 11.00 -17.83 -13.59
N MET A 455 11.19 -17.03 -12.55
CA MET A 455 12.23 -16.01 -12.48
C MET A 455 13.37 -16.49 -11.59
N VAL A 456 14.61 -16.41 -12.08
CA VAL A 456 15.82 -16.61 -11.25
C VAL A 456 16.55 -15.30 -11.11
N ASP A 457 16.64 -14.80 -9.88
CA ASP A 457 17.36 -13.57 -9.52
C ASP A 457 18.52 -13.91 -8.61
N VAL A 458 19.74 -13.62 -9.05
CA VAL A 458 20.96 -13.62 -8.22
C VAL A 458 21.23 -12.18 -7.82
N ILE A 459 21.03 -11.91 -6.53
CA ILE A 459 20.96 -10.55 -5.99
C ILE A 459 22.18 -10.19 -5.11
N LEU A 460 23.06 -11.16 -4.84
CA LEU A 460 24.34 -10.92 -4.16
C LEU A 460 25.49 -11.60 -4.90
N GLU A 461 26.56 -10.85 -5.16
CA GLU A 461 27.76 -11.34 -5.84
C GLU A 461 28.62 -12.26 -4.96
N VAL A 462 28.45 -12.21 -3.64
CA VAL A 462 29.20 -13.03 -2.67
C VAL A 462 28.21 -13.80 -1.80
N PRO A 463 27.76 -15.00 -2.21
CA PRO A 463 26.84 -15.81 -1.43
C PRO A 463 27.37 -16.13 -0.03
N HIS A 464 28.64 -16.50 0.09
CA HIS A 464 29.28 -16.83 1.36
C HIS A 464 30.80 -16.69 1.27
N GLU A 465 31.35 -15.60 1.82
CA GLU A 465 32.78 -15.26 1.70
C GLU A 465 33.73 -16.38 2.19
N TYR A 466 33.34 -17.14 3.23
CA TYR A 466 34.15 -18.25 3.74
C TYR A 466 33.98 -19.57 2.99
N ALA A 467 33.08 -19.67 2.02
CA ALA A 467 32.88 -20.89 1.23
C ALA A 467 33.94 -21.07 0.12
N GLY A 468 34.61 -19.97 -0.27
CA GLY A 468 35.60 -19.96 -1.35
C GLY A 468 34.98 -20.22 -2.73
N ALA A 469 35.83 -20.47 -3.73
CA ALA A 469 35.45 -20.71 -5.13
C ALA A 469 34.80 -22.09 -5.38
N LYS A 470 34.01 -22.57 -4.43
CA LYS A 470 33.23 -23.81 -4.53
C LYS A 470 31.80 -23.49 -4.96
N LEU A 471 31.16 -24.46 -5.60
CA LEU A 471 29.73 -24.42 -5.88
C LEU A 471 28.98 -24.25 -4.56
N TYR A 472 28.23 -23.15 -4.44
CA TYR A 472 27.46 -22.84 -3.24
C TYR A 472 25.96 -22.97 -3.49
N GLY A 473 25.51 -22.64 -4.71
CA GLY A 473 24.15 -22.93 -5.17
C GLY A 473 24.10 -23.29 -6.66
N GLN A 474 23.08 -24.03 -7.08
CA GLN A 474 22.77 -24.27 -8.49
C GLN A 474 21.26 -24.38 -8.69
N VAL A 475 20.78 -23.88 -9.83
CA VAL A 475 19.40 -24.06 -10.28
C VAL A 475 19.42 -24.66 -11.68
N THR A 476 18.76 -25.80 -11.86
CA THR A 476 18.60 -26.42 -13.17
C THR A 476 17.13 -26.70 -13.44
N VAL A 477 16.61 -26.20 -14.56
CA VAL A 477 15.23 -26.43 -15.01
C VAL A 477 15.23 -27.35 -16.21
N ARG A 478 14.39 -28.38 -16.18
CA ARG A 478 14.16 -29.29 -17.31
C ARG A 478 12.70 -29.29 -17.72
N ASN A 479 12.49 -29.36 -19.03
CA ASN A 479 11.15 -29.53 -19.59
C ASN A 479 10.62 -30.96 -19.37
N MET A 480 9.39 -31.22 -19.82
CA MET A 480 8.73 -32.52 -19.67
C MET A 480 9.45 -33.70 -20.34
N GLN A 481 10.33 -33.44 -21.32
CA GLN A 481 11.16 -34.46 -21.97
C GLN A 481 12.49 -34.71 -21.25
N GLY A 482 12.74 -34.00 -20.14
CA GLY A 482 13.99 -34.08 -19.38
C GLY A 482 15.14 -33.26 -19.98
N LEU A 483 14.89 -32.43 -21.00
CA LEU A 483 15.91 -31.55 -21.57
C LEU A 483 16.13 -30.34 -20.67
N VAL A 484 17.40 -30.02 -20.40
CA VAL A 484 17.79 -28.81 -19.65
C VAL A 484 17.47 -27.59 -20.49
N VAL A 485 16.56 -26.76 -20.00
CA VAL A 485 16.19 -25.47 -20.62
C VAL A 485 16.82 -24.28 -19.91
N PHE A 486 17.30 -24.48 -18.68
CA PHE A 486 18.06 -23.50 -17.92
C PHE A 486 18.99 -24.21 -16.93
N ASP A 487 20.21 -23.70 -16.79
CA ASP A 487 21.17 -24.12 -15.76
C ASP A 487 21.99 -22.91 -15.32
N ARG A 488 22.09 -22.70 -14.01
CA ARG A 488 22.96 -21.66 -13.45
C ARG A 488 23.63 -22.12 -12.17
N GLN A 489 24.95 -22.02 -12.16
CA GLN A 489 25.81 -22.27 -11.00
C GLN A 489 26.20 -20.94 -10.34
N MET A 490 26.30 -20.96 -9.01
CA MET A 490 26.66 -19.82 -8.18
C MET A 490 27.77 -20.25 -7.21
N MET A 491 28.94 -19.62 -7.31
CA MET A 491 30.08 -19.94 -6.45
C MET A 491 30.03 -19.11 -5.16
N GLY A 492 30.62 -19.64 -4.08
CA GLY A 492 30.52 -19.06 -2.74
C GLY A 492 31.21 -17.71 -2.57
N ASP A 493 32.41 -17.54 -3.11
CA ASP A 493 33.20 -16.32 -2.98
C ASP A 493 32.92 -15.26 -4.06
N LYS A 494 32.44 -15.68 -5.24
CA LYS A 494 32.06 -14.76 -6.33
C LYS A 494 31.10 -15.40 -7.33
N THR A 495 29.96 -14.74 -7.55
CA THR A 495 29.01 -15.02 -8.63
C THR A 495 28.61 -13.70 -9.32
N GLU A 496 28.15 -13.77 -10.57
CA GLU A 496 27.60 -12.61 -11.25
C GLU A 496 26.13 -12.42 -10.86
N LEU A 497 25.74 -11.16 -10.61
CA LEU A 497 24.34 -10.77 -10.54
C LEU A 497 23.62 -11.19 -11.81
N PHE A 498 22.36 -11.58 -11.65
CA PHE A 498 21.62 -12.18 -12.75
C PHE A 498 20.13 -12.08 -12.52
N SER A 499 19.39 -11.95 -13.60
CA SER A 499 17.94 -11.87 -13.59
C SER A 499 17.46 -12.42 -14.92
N GLN A 500 16.78 -13.56 -14.92
CA GLN A 500 16.20 -14.14 -16.13
C GLN A 500 14.85 -14.81 -15.87
N GLU A 501 13.89 -14.49 -16.73
CA GLU A 501 12.60 -15.16 -16.83
C GLU A 501 12.72 -16.38 -17.76
N ILE A 502 12.19 -17.52 -17.31
CA ILE A 502 12.19 -18.80 -18.00
C ILE A 502 10.72 -19.26 -18.14
N PRO A 503 10.24 -19.50 -19.37
CA PRO A 503 8.93 -20.12 -19.56
C PRO A 503 8.89 -21.54 -18.97
N ILE A 504 7.82 -21.86 -18.24
CA ILE A 504 7.59 -23.17 -17.61
C ILE A 504 6.16 -23.64 -17.82
N GLU A 505 5.95 -24.95 -17.74
CA GLU A 505 4.64 -25.57 -17.78
C GLU A 505 4.51 -26.62 -16.68
N PRO A 506 3.29 -27.00 -16.27
CA PRO A 506 3.07 -28.17 -15.43
C PRO A 506 3.80 -29.40 -15.98
N GLY A 507 4.55 -30.09 -15.12
CA GLY A 507 5.38 -31.23 -15.49
C GLY A 507 6.87 -30.92 -15.66
N PHE A 508 7.27 -29.66 -15.75
CA PHE A 508 8.70 -29.27 -15.68
C PHE A 508 9.29 -29.68 -14.32
N SER A 509 10.58 -29.98 -14.30
CA SER A 509 11.33 -30.26 -13.07
C SER A 509 12.35 -29.17 -12.77
N ILE A 510 12.46 -28.78 -11.51
CA ILE A 510 13.43 -27.81 -11.01
C ILE A 510 14.32 -28.54 -10.00
N GLU A 511 15.61 -28.56 -10.26
CA GLU A 511 16.63 -29.07 -9.35
C GLU A 511 17.36 -27.89 -8.72
N ILE A 512 17.44 -27.88 -7.39
CA ILE A 512 18.10 -26.82 -6.63
C ILE A 512 19.16 -27.46 -5.74
N PHE A 513 20.41 -27.11 -5.97
CA PHE A 513 21.51 -27.42 -5.08
C PHE A 513 21.82 -26.22 -4.19
N HIS A 514 22.09 -26.48 -2.90
CA HIS A 514 22.56 -25.49 -1.94
C HIS A 514 23.52 -26.15 -0.93
N GLU A 515 24.71 -25.58 -0.76
CA GLU A 515 25.75 -26.17 0.09
C GLU A 515 25.34 -26.19 1.58
N GLU A 516 24.59 -25.18 2.04
CA GLU A 516 23.99 -25.09 3.38
C GLU A 516 22.44 -25.17 3.35
N PRO A 517 21.84 -26.36 3.19
CA PRO A 517 20.42 -26.49 2.86
C PRO A 517 19.45 -25.95 3.92
N SER A 518 19.90 -25.86 5.18
CA SER A 518 19.13 -25.24 6.27
C SER A 518 18.89 -23.75 6.09
N ARG A 519 19.55 -23.10 5.12
CA ARG A 519 19.36 -21.70 4.77
C ARG A 519 18.36 -21.50 3.62
N MET A 520 17.81 -22.57 3.06
CA MET A 520 16.76 -22.46 2.05
C MET A 520 15.39 -22.28 2.70
N LYS A 521 14.55 -21.45 2.09
CA LYS A 521 13.17 -21.19 2.52
C LYS A 521 12.24 -21.22 1.33
N SER A 522 10.97 -21.57 1.55
CA SER A 522 9.92 -21.51 0.53
C SER A 522 8.63 -20.89 1.06
N THR A 523 8.00 -20.03 0.26
CA THR A 523 6.63 -19.55 0.55
C THR A 523 5.58 -20.60 0.15
N GLY A 524 4.35 -20.43 0.63
CA GLY A 524 3.23 -21.32 0.28
C GLY A 524 3.46 -22.78 0.67
N SER A 525 4.11 -23.04 1.81
CA SER A 525 4.51 -24.41 2.24
C SER A 525 4.06 -24.77 3.65
N ASP A 526 3.05 -24.06 4.17
CA ASP A 526 2.63 -24.15 5.58
C ASP A 526 2.00 -25.51 5.94
N ALA A 527 1.29 -26.13 4.99
CA ALA A 527 0.64 -27.42 5.23
C ALA A 527 1.56 -28.61 4.94
N SER A 528 2.49 -28.45 3.99
CA SER A 528 3.44 -29.48 3.55
C SER A 528 4.72 -28.83 3.04
N LYS A 529 5.87 -29.25 3.60
CA LYS A 529 7.19 -28.75 3.18
C LYS A 529 7.42 -28.95 1.66
N VAL A 530 7.99 -27.93 1.03
CA VAL A 530 8.45 -27.94 -0.37
C VAL A 530 9.97 -28.08 -0.45
N ILE A 531 10.69 -27.60 0.56
CA ILE A 531 12.14 -27.73 0.67
C ILE A 531 12.48 -28.72 1.78
N ASP A 532 13.33 -29.69 1.46
CA ASP A 532 14.07 -30.50 2.43
C ASP A 532 15.34 -29.73 2.83
N ASP A 533 15.27 -29.12 4.00
CA ASP A 533 16.31 -28.33 4.64
C ASP A 533 17.49 -29.17 5.17
N ALA A 534 17.38 -30.51 5.13
CA ALA A 534 18.46 -31.44 5.48
C ALA A 534 19.21 -31.96 4.25
N LYS A 535 18.73 -31.70 3.02
CA LYS A 535 19.32 -32.20 1.77
C LYS A 535 19.88 -31.06 0.94
N LYS A 536 21.15 -31.20 0.52
CA LYS A 536 21.81 -30.23 -0.35
C LYS A 536 21.13 -30.09 -1.70
N THR A 537 20.51 -31.15 -2.22
CA THR A 537 19.80 -31.13 -3.50
C THR A 537 18.33 -31.38 -3.27
N ASN A 538 17.48 -30.53 -3.84
CA ASN A 538 16.04 -30.65 -3.83
C ASN A 538 15.54 -30.83 -5.27
N HIS A 539 14.66 -31.81 -5.48
CA HIS A 539 14.06 -32.09 -6.78
C HIS A 539 12.57 -31.76 -6.74
N LEU A 540 12.20 -30.69 -7.44
CA LEU A 540 10.85 -30.14 -7.46
C LEU A 540 10.20 -30.41 -8.81
N ARG A 541 8.88 -30.57 -8.81
CA ARG A 541 8.04 -30.67 -10.00
C ARG A 541 7.00 -29.56 -9.97
N VAL A 542 6.83 -28.91 -11.12
CA VAL A 542 5.80 -27.88 -11.33
C VAL A 542 4.44 -28.55 -11.56
N THR A 543 3.40 -28.09 -10.86
CA THR A 543 2.01 -28.52 -11.04
C THR A 543 1.07 -27.30 -11.04
N GLU A 544 -0.18 -27.46 -11.47
CA GLU A 544 -1.21 -26.41 -11.39
C GLU A 544 -1.54 -26.00 -9.94
N GLN A 545 -1.23 -26.86 -8.97
CA GLN A 545 -1.45 -26.62 -7.54
C GLN A 545 -0.20 -26.08 -6.81
N GLY A 546 0.88 -25.82 -7.55
CA GLY A 546 2.17 -25.38 -7.01
C GLY A 546 3.27 -26.44 -7.17
N LEU A 547 4.32 -26.31 -6.37
CA LEU A 547 5.52 -27.15 -6.40
C LEU A 547 5.36 -28.40 -5.54
N VAL A 548 5.81 -29.53 -6.09
CA VAL A 548 5.92 -30.80 -5.38
C VAL A 548 7.38 -31.20 -5.25
N ASN A 549 7.88 -31.38 -4.03
CA ASN A 549 9.15 -32.06 -3.84
C ASN A 549 8.94 -33.57 -3.93
N VAL A 550 9.63 -34.21 -4.88
CA VAL A 550 9.42 -35.62 -5.20
C VAL A 550 9.91 -36.56 -4.10
N GLU A 551 10.81 -36.10 -3.23
CA GLU A 551 11.39 -36.89 -2.14
C GLU A 551 10.59 -36.74 -0.85
N LEU A 552 10.05 -35.53 -0.58
CA LEU A 552 9.20 -35.28 0.58
C LEU A 552 7.75 -35.72 0.39
N THR A 553 7.36 -36.12 -0.82
CA THR A 553 5.97 -36.40 -1.19
C THR A 553 5.03 -35.22 -0.88
N THR A 554 5.49 -34.00 -1.20
CA THR A 554 4.76 -32.76 -0.89
C THR A 554 3.32 -32.80 -1.39
N ASN A 555 2.38 -32.44 -0.51
CA ASN A 555 0.99 -32.27 -0.88
C ASN A 555 0.73 -30.82 -1.32
N ALA A 556 0.95 -30.51 -2.60
CA ALA A 556 0.72 -29.18 -3.17
C ALA A 556 -0.73 -28.71 -3.02
N GLY A 557 -1.70 -29.62 -3.16
CA GLY A 557 -3.13 -29.31 -2.94
C GLY A 557 -3.43 -28.84 -1.51
N ALA A 558 -2.79 -29.42 -0.49
CA ALA A 558 -2.95 -28.96 0.89
C ALA A 558 -2.33 -27.57 1.11
N ASN A 559 -1.19 -27.29 0.48
CA ASN A 559 -0.59 -25.95 0.51
C ASN A 559 -1.48 -24.90 -0.16
N LEU A 560 -2.02 -25.21 -1.35
CA LEU A 560 -2.97 -24.34 -2.04
C LEU A 560 -4.21 -24.07 -1.18
N GLN A 561 -4.77 -25.09 -0.53
CA GLN A 561 -5.91 -24.91 0.39
C GLN A 561 -5.56 -24.01 1.59
N ALA A 562 -4.35 -24.12 2.15
CA ALA A 562 -3.89 -23.26 3.23
C ALA A 562 -3.79 -21.79 2.78
N GLU A 563 -3.29 -21.53 1.56
CA GLU A 563 -3.24 -20.18 1.02
C GLU A 563 -4.64 -19.64 0.69
N MET A 564 -5.53 -20.48 0.15
CA MET A 564 -6.95 -20.15 -0.03
C MET A 564 -7.62 -19.74 1.28
N GLU A 565 -7.35 -20.43 2.39
CA GLU A 565 -7.92 -20.08 3.70
C GLU A 565 -7.46 -18.68 4.16
N LYS A 566 -6.16 -18.38 4.02
CA LYS A 566 -5.63 -17.03 4.32
C LYS A 566 -6.29 -15.96 3.46
N LYS A 567 -6.38 -16.19 2.15
CA LYS A 567 -7.00 -15.22 1.23
C LYS A 567 -8.50 -15.10 1.40
N SER A 568 -9.19 -16.16 1.84
CA SER A 568 -10.63 -16.12 2.14
C SER A 568 -10.87 -15.18 3.31
N THR A 569 -10.04 -15.29 4.36
CA THR A 569 -10.10 -14.38 5.52
C THR A 569 -9.89 -12.92 5.10
N LEU A 570 -8.95 -12.64 4.19
CA LEU A 570 -8.74 -11.30 3.65
C LEU A 570 -9.91 -10.84 2.77
N PHE A 571 -10.47 -11.72 1.93
CA PHE A 571 -11.64 -11.42 1.10
C PHE A 571 -12.85 -11.01 1.96
N GLU A 572 -13.08 -11.69 3.09
CA GLU A 572 -14.19 -11.35 4.00
C GLU A 572 -14.06 -9.94 4.63
N GLN A 573 -12.88 -9.31 4.60
CA GLN A 573 -12.69 -7.91 5.03
C GLN A 573 -13.14 -6.89 3.95
N SER A 574 -13.25 -7.36 2.71
CA SER A 574 -13.67 -6.62 1.51
C SER A 574 -14.87 -7.28 0.82
N PRO A 575 -15.99 -7.46 1.52
CA PRO A 575 -17.13 -8.24 1.03
C PRO A 575 -17.86 -7.60 -0.17
N HIS A 576 -17.60 -6.32 -0.48
CA HIS A 576 -18.13 -5.70 -1.71
C HIS A 576 -17.64 -6.41 -2.97
N LEU A 577 -16.50 -7.10 -2.90
CA LEU A 577 -15.95 -7.88 -4.02
C LEU A 577 -16.89 -9.00 -4.47
N VAL A 578 -17.86 -9.45 -3.65
CA VAL A 578 -18.91 -10.37 -4.09
C VAL A 578 -19.74 -9.79 -5.24
N LEU A 579 -19.96 -8.47 -5.25
CA LEU A 579 -20.67 -7.77 -6.33
C LEU A 579 -19.79 -7.58 -7.58
N ARG A 580 -18.53 -8.02 -7.55
CA ARG A 580 -17.49 -7.81 -8.57
C ARG A 580 -17.11 -9.15 -9.22
N GLU A 581 -17.82 -9.56 -10.27
CA GLU A 581 -17.47 -10.80 -10.99
C GLU A 581 -16.06 -10.76 -11.58
N ALA A 582 -15.59 -9.58 -11.99
CA ALA A 582 -14.26 -9.37 -12.53
C ALA A 582 -13.18 -9.17 -11.45
N SER A 583 -13.45 -9.45 -10.17
CA SER A 583 -12.42 -9.38 -9.13
C SER A 583 -11.33 -10.43 -9.38
N PRO A 584 -10.04 -10.06 -9.48
CA PRO A 584 -8.95 -11.01 -9.72
C PRO A 584 -8.89 -12.12 -8.68
N LEU A 585 -9.09 -11.77 -7.40
CA LEU A 585 -9.07 -12.76 -6.32
C LEU A 585 -10.20 -13.79 -6.46
N LYS A 586 -11.42 -13.36 -6.85
CA LYS A 586 -12.52 -14.30 -7.10
C LYS A 586 -12.17 -15.30 -8.21
N LYS A 587 -11.53 -14.83 -9.29
CA LYS A 587 -11.05 -15.68 -10.38
C LYS A 587 -9.91 -16.61 -9.98
N ASP A 588 -9.03 -16.16 -9.10
CA ASP A 588 -8.00 -17.03 -8.54
C ASP A 588 -8.58 -18.16 -7.69
N PHE A 589 -9.63 -17.91 -6.92
CA PHE A 589 -10.35 -18.97 -6.23
C PHE A 589 -11.03 -19.96 -7.19
N GLU A 590 -11.69 -19.47 -8.24
CA GLU A 590 -12.32 -20.33 -9.26
C GLU A 590 -11.28 -21.26 -9.91
N LEU A 591 -10.14 -20.71 -10.35
CA LEU A 591 -9.04 -21.49 -10.94
C LEU A 591 -8.45 -22.49 -9.94
N ALA A 592 -8.25 -22.08 -8.68
CA ALA A 592 -7.71 -22.96 -7.64
C ALA A 592 -8.66 -24.14 -7.37
N ILE A 593 -9.95 -23.87 -7.17
CA ILE A 593 -10.98 -24.88 -6.91
C ILE A 593 -11.07 -25.86 -8.09
N ASN A 594 -11.05 -25.35 -9.32
CA ASN A 594 -11.16 -26.18 -10.52
C ASN A 594 -9.95 -27.09 -10.77
N SER A 595 -8.80 -26.84 -10.14
CA SER A 595 -7.64 -27.74 -10.18
C SER A 595 -7.85 -29.04 -9.38
N PHE A 596 -8.86 -29.11 -8.52
CA PHE A 596 -9.14 -30.30 -7.69
C PHE A 596 -10.13 -31.25 -8.36
N SER A 597 -10.01 -32.55 -8.03
CA SER A 597 -10.99 -33.58 -8.45
C SER A 597 -12.40 -33.31 -7.88
N GLY A 598 -13.44 -33.84 -8.53
CA GLY A 598 -14.85 -33.58 -8.21
C GLY A 598 -15.22 -33.53 -6.72
N PRO A 599 -14.94 -34.57 -5.90
CA PRO A 599 -15.32 -34.57 -4.49
C PRO A 599 -14.68 -33.44 -3.66
N VAL A 600 -13.39 -33.19 -3.86
CA VAL A 600 -12.66 -32.12 -3.16
C VAL A 600 -13.09 -30.76 -3.69
N ARG A 601 -13.30 -30.64 -5.00
CA ARG A 601 -13.81 -29.42 -5.63
C ARG A 601 -15.16 -29.00 -5.05
N ASP A 602 -16.09 -29.94 -4.89
CA ASP A 602 -17.42 -29.67 -4.34
C ASP A 602 -17.34 -29.27 -2.86
N GLU A 603 -16.43 -29.88 -2.07
CA GLU A 603 -16.14 -29.45 -0.71
C GLU A 603 -15.62 -28.01 -0.66
N LEU A 604 -14.67 -27.64 -1.52
CA LEU A 604 -14.09 -26.30 -1.55
C LEU A 604 -15.10 -25.24 -2.01
N LEU A 605 -15.95 -25.54 -2.99
CA LEU A 605 -17.07 -24.67 -3.39
C LEU A 605 -18.00 -24.37 -2.20
N MET A 606 -18.28 -25.39 -1.38
CA MET A 606 -19.11 -25.23 -0.19
C MET A 606 -18.39 -24.49 0.94
N ARG A 607 -17.10 -24.76 1.16
CA ARG A 607 -16.27 -24.10 2.17
C ARG A 607 -16.16 -22.60 1.92
N TYR A 608 -15.89 -22.22 0.67
CA TYR A 608 -15.67 -20.83 0.27
C TYR A 608 -16.90 -20.17 -0.38
N LYS A 609 -18.10 -20.72 -0.15
CA LYS A 609 -19.36 -20.24 -0.77
C LYS A 609 -19.66 -18.76 -0.57
N LYS A 610 -19.14 -18.12 0.48
CA LYS A 610 -19.29 -16.66 0.75
C LYS A 610 -18.64 -15.78 -0.32
N ILE A 611 -17.70 -16.31 -1.11
CA ILE A 611 -17.11 -15.63 -2.28
C ILE A 611 -18.09 -15.65 -3.47
N GLU A 612 -19.12 -16.51 -3.39
CA GLU A 612 -20.25 -16.62 -4.31
C GLU A 612 -19.90 -16.97 -5.76
N PHE A 613 -19.25 -18.12 -5.94
CA PHE A 613 -19.03 -18.72 -7.27
C PHE A 613 -20.33 -19.19 -7.93
N VAL A 614 -21.32 -19.55 -7.10
CA VAL A 614 -22.66 -19.97 -7.50
C VAL A 614 -23.65 -19.10 -6.73
N ARG A 615 -24.80 -18.78 -7.33
CA ARG A 615 -25.83 -18.00 -6.62
C ARG A 615 -26.27 -18.71 -5.32
N PRO A 616 -26.46 -17.97 -4.22
CA PRO A 616 -27.02 -18.55 -3.02
C PRO A 616 -28.43 -19.10 -3.24
N PRO A 617 -28.84 -20.15 -2.50
CA PRO A 617 -30.20 -20.63 -2.54
C PRO A 617 -31.16 -19.56 -2.01
N VAL A 618 -32.39 -19.56 -2.54
CA VAL A 618 -33.45 -18.65 -2.08
C VAL A 618 -33.79 -18.99 -0.63
N SER A 619 -33.73 -17.99 0.24
CA SER A 619 -33.99 -18.11 1.68
C SER A 619 -35.36 -17.58 2.09
N ASP A 620 -35.86 -16.55 1.41
CA ASP A 620 -37.15 -15.91 1.70
C ASP A 620 -37.72 -15.23 0.44
N GLY A 621 -38.91 -14.65 0.52
CA GLY A 621 -39.45 -13.79 -0.52
C GLY A 621 -40.36 -12.69 0.00
N VAL A 622 -40.35 -11.55 -0.70
CA VAL A 622 -41.10 -10.35 -0.32
C VAL A 622 -42.06 -9.99 -1.43
N GLY A 623 -43.35 -9.91 -1.11
CA GLY A 623 -44.40 -9.49 -2.03
C GLY A 623 -44.95 -8.12 -1.65
N GLY A 624 -45.21 -7.26 -2.65
CA GLY A 624 -45.76 -5.92 -2.46
C GLY A 624 -45.78 -5.15 -3.78
N ALA A 625 -46.68 -4.18 -3.94
CA ALA A 625 -46.68 -3.35 -5.16
C ALA A 625 -45.46 -2.41 -5.16
N ARG A 626 -45.08 -1.93 -3.98
CA ARG A 626 -43.85 -1.18 -3.72
C ARG A 626 -43.08 -1.81 -2.57
N ILE A 627 -41.78 -1.96 -2.77
CA ILE A 627 -40.85 -2.46 -1.75
C ILE A 627 -39.72 -1.44 -1.61
N THR A 628 -39.41 -1.04 -0.38
CA THR A 628 -38.30 -0.14 -0.09
C THR A 628 -37.23 -0.88 0.69
N TRP A 629 -36.00 -0.85 0.18
CA TRP A 629 -34.81 -1.25 0.90
C TRP A 629 -34.14 -0.01 1.47
N LEU A 630 -34.18 0.12 2.79
CA LEU A 630 -33.60 1.23 3.55
C LEU A 630 -32.16 0.89 3.95
N LEU A 631 -31.23 1.81 3.64
CA LEU A 631 -29.80 1.66 3.87
C LEU A 631 -29.33 2.77 4.83
N LYS A 632 -28.87 2.40 6.02
CA LYS A 632 -28.49 3.35 7.08
C LYS A 632 -27.00 3.33 7.41
N GLY A 633 -26.50 4.49 7.80
CA GLY A 633 -25.12 4.70 8.21
C GLY A 633 -24.95 4.72 9.73
N TYR A 634 -23.87 5.35 10.16
CA TYR A 634 -23.60 5.69 11.56
C TYR A 634 -24.74 6.51 12.17
N TYR A 635 -25.10 6.24 13.42
CA TYR A 635 -26.27 6.80 14.11
C TYR A 635 -27.60 6.66 13.36
N ASP A 636 -27.77 5.56 12.61
CA ASP A 636 -28.99 5.26 11.85
C ASP A 636 -29.40 6.34 10.83
N GLN A 637 -28.48 7.24 10.47
CA GLN A 637 -28.72 8.23 9.42
C GLN A 637 -29.02 7.52 8.10
N VAL A 638 -29.98 8.01 7.33
CA VAL A 638 -30.29 7.38 6.05
C VAL A 638 -29.21 7.74 5.04
N VAL A 639 -28.55 6.72 4.50
CA VAL A 639 -27.55 6.86 3.43
C VAL A 639 -28.22 6.79 2.06
N GLY A 640 -29.22 5.92 1.93
CA GLY A 640 -29.99 5.81 0.70
C GLY A 640 -31.13 4.80 0.75
N TYR A 641 -31.80 4.67 -0.39
CA TYR A 641 -32.89 3.75 -0.63
C TYR A 641 -32.70 3.00 -1.95
N VAL A 642 -33.13 1.74 -1.97
CA VAL A 642 -33.48 1.02 -3.20
C VAL A 642 -34.98 0.79 -3.20
N LYS A 643 -35.70 1.45 -4.10
CA LYS A 643 -37.17 1.39 -4.16
C LYS A 643 -37.59 0.62 -5.41
N PHE A 644 -38.28 -0.50 -5.21
CA PHE A 644 -38.86 -1.31 -6.27
C PHE A 644 -40.32 -0.88 -6.48
N ASP A 645 -40.68 -0.55 -7.71
CA ASP A 645 -42.07 -0.28 -8.11
C ASP A 645 -42.45 -1.27 -9.22
N PHE A 646 -43.31 -2.22 -8.88
CA PHE A 646 -43.74 -3.27 -9.81
C PHE A 646 -44.91 -2.87 -10.69
N ASP A 647 -45.59 -1.75 -10.39
CA ASP A 647 -46.63 -1.23 -11.27
C ASP A 647 -45.97 -0.61 -12.52
N ASP A 648 -44.84 0.06 -12.31
CA ASP A 648 -44.04 0.68 -13.38
C ASP A 648 -42.90 -0.22 -13.91
N ASN A 649 -42.64 -1.37 -13.26
CA ASN A 649 -41.51 -2.27 -13.54
C ASN A 649 -40.15 -1.55 -13.50
N VAL A 650 -39.92 -0.77 -12.44
CA VAL A 650 -38.68 -0.01 -12.24
C VAL A 650 -38.08 -0.23 -10.87
N VAL A 651 -36.78 0.00 -10.78
CA VAL A 651 -36.06 0.17 -9.52
C VAL A 651 -35.44 1.56 -9.49
N ARG A 652 -35.61 2.26 -8.36
CA ARG A 652 -35.01 3.56 -8.08
C ARG A 652 -33.91 3.40 -7.05
N PHE A 653 -32.72 3.87 -7.38
CA PHE A 653 -31.59 4.05 -6.47
C PHE A 653 -31.54 5.51 -6.06
N GLU A 654 -31.60 5.78 -4.76
CA GLU A 654 -31.56 7.13 -4.21
C GLU A 654 -30.51 7.20 -3.09
N PHE A 655 -29.45 7.98 -3.28
CA PHE A 655 -28.37 8.16 -2.31
C PHE A 655 -28.24 9.62 -1.92
N PHE A 656 -27.95 9.88 -0.65
CA PHE A 656 -27.87 11.23 -0.10
C PHE A 656 -26.42 11.69 0.10
N LYS A 657 -26.24 13.01 0.17
CA LYS A 657 -24.95 13.63 0.46
C LYS A 657 -24.61 13.53 1.94
N VAL A 658 -24.11 12.37 2.36
CA VAL A 658 -23.75 12.04 3.75
C VAL A 658 -22.45 11.26 3.81
N VAL A 659 -21.76 11.29 4.96
CA VAL A 659 -20.61 10.40 5.25
C VAL A 659 -21.17 9.12 5.85
N PRO A 660 -21.22 7.96 5.15
CA PRO A 660 -21.97 6.79 5.62
C PRO A 660 -21.58 6.32 7.03
N HIS A 661 -20.29 6.21 7.32
CA HIS A 661 -19.75 5.80 8.61
C HIS A 661 -18.31 6.30 8.84
N MET A 662 -18.14 7.34 9.66
CA MET A 662 -16.87 8.07 9.82
C MET A 662 -15.66 7.26 10.32
N TYR A 663 -15.87 6.08 10.91
CA TYR A 663 -14.79 5.20 11.39
C TYR A 663 -14.47 4.03 10.44
N VAL A 664 -15.08 3.96 9.26
CA VAL A 664 -14.88 2.86 8.30
C VAL A 664 -14.19 3.39 7.05
N ALA A 665 -12.87 3.22 6.99
CA ALA A 665 -11.99 3.72 5.91
C ALA A 665 -12.01 2.89 4.61
N SER A 666 -13.06 2.09 4.39
CA SER A 666 -13.22 1.17 3.26
C SER A 666 -14.66 1.20 2.73
N VAL A 667 -14.95 0.48 1.65
CA VAL A 667 -16.32 0.39 1.11
C VAL A 667 -17.27 -0.09 2.22
N TYR A 668 -18.17 0.78 2.64
CA TYR A 668 -19.15 0.52 3.68
C TYR A 668 -20.46 0.00 3.10
N LEU A 669 -20.83 0.49 1.92
CA LEU A 669 -22.05 0.14 1.20
C LEU A 669 -21.74 -0.05 -0.28
N ALA A 670 -22.22 -1.14 -0.87
CA ALA A 670 -22.16 -1.36 -2.31
C ALA A 670 -23.53 -1.83 -2.83
N VAL A 671 -23.95 -1.35 -3.99
CA VAL A 671 -25.21 -1.71 -4.63
C VAL A 671 -24.98 -1.99 -6.11
N ALA A 672 -25.50 -3.10 -6.62
CA ALA A 672 -25.41 -3.47 -8.02
C ALA A 672 -26.77 -3.94 -8.56
N LEU A 673 -27.09 -3.56 -9.80
CA LEU A 673 -28.19 -4.15 -10.58
C LEU A 673 -27.59 -5.00 -11.69
N LYS A 674 -27.92 -6.29 -11.71
CA LYS A 674 -27.50 -7.24 -12.74
C LYS A 674 -28.72 -7.69 -13.56
N SER A 675 -28.56 -7.82 -14.87
CA SER A 675 -29.57 -8.46 -15.73
C SER A 675 -29.61 -9.98 -15.52
N ALA A 676 -30.64 -10.63 -16.07
CA ALA A 676 -30.81 -12.08 -16.00
C ALA A 676 -29.58 -12.88 -16.47
N ASP A 677 -28.88 -12.37 -17.50
CA ASP A 677 -27.62 -12.93 -18.05
C ASP A 677 -26.37 -12.59 -17.22
N GLY A 678 -26.51 -11.84 -16.14
CA GLY A 678 -25.40 -11.42 -15.25
C GLY A 678 -24.78 -10.06 -15.59
N GLY A 679 -25.19 -9.40 -16.67
CA GLY A 679 -24.66 -8.09 -17.06
C GLY A 679 -24.91 -6.98 -16.04
N VAL A 680 -23.86 -6.24 -15.64
CA VAL A 680 -23.97 -5.15 -14.64
C VAL A 680 -24.56 -3.89 -15.28
N ARG A 681 -25.80 -3.53 -14.92
CA ARG A 681 -26.50 -2.34 -15.45
C ARG A 681 -26.36 -1.10 -14.56
N TYR A 682 -26.16 -1.31 -13.26
CA TYR A 682 -25.89 -0.24 -12.31
C TYR A 682 -24.95 -0.72 -11.25
N LEU A 683 -24.16 0.23 -10.74
CA LEU A 683 -23.19 -0.05 -9.72
C LEU A 683 -22.82 1.20 -8.94
N ARG A 684 -22.83 1.07 -7.62
CA ARG A 684 -22.40 2.11 -6.70
C ARG A 684 -21.68 1.51 -5.51
N GLU A 685 -20.59 2.14 -5.10
CA GLU A 685 -19.84 1.82 -3.89
C GLU A 685 -19.56 3.11 -3.16
N LEU A 686 -19.77 3.10 -1.84
CA LEU A 686 -19.55 4.23 -0.96
C LEU A 686 -18.54 3.82 0.11
N ARG A 687 -17.41 4.53 0.19
CA ARG A 687 -16.49 4.45 1.34
C ARG A 687 -17.19 5.06 2.57
N GLY A 688 -16.93 4.50 3.76
CA GLY A 688 -17.65 4.89 4.97
C GLY A 688 -17.34 6.31 5.43
N ASP A 689 -16.08 6.68 5.42
CA ASP A 689 -15.52 7.93 5.95
C ASP A 689 -15.42 9.05 4.91
N VAL A 690 -15.95 8.85 3.70
CA VAL A 690 -15.99 9.86 2.63
C VAL A 690 -17.40 10.39 2.46
N LEU A 691 -17.53 11.70 2.20
CA LEU A 691 -18.79 12.32 1.86
C LEU A 691 -19.29 11.78 0.51
N ALA A 692 -20.39 11.03 0.52
CA ALA A 692 -21.00 10.51 -0.69
C ALA A 692 -21.61 11.63 -1.54
N GLU A 693 -21.54 11.47 -2.86
CA GLU A 693 -22.33 12.29 -3.79
C GLU A 693 -23.78 11.83 -3.81
N ALA A 694 -24.72 12.78 -3.78
CA ALA A 694 -26.12 12.46 -3.93
C ALA A 694 -26.42 11.95 -5.35
N GLU A 695 -27.31 10.96 -5.45
CA GLU A 695 -27.71 10.36 -6.73
C GLU A 695 -29.18 9.95 -6.68
N SER A 696 -29.90 10.12 -7.78
CA SER A 696 -31.24 9.56 -7.96
C SER A 696 -31.36 9.04 -9.38
N VAL A 697 -31.46 7.72 -9.51
CA VAL A 697 -31.48 7.02 -10.80
C VAL A 697 -32.62 6.02 -10.81
N VAL A 698 -33.41 6.03 -11.88
CA VAL A 698 -34.49 5.07 -12.11
C VAL A 698 -34.11 4.20 -13.30
N LEU A 699 -34.18 2.88 -13.13
CA LEU A 699 -33.83 1.91 -14.17
C LEU A 699 -34.96 0.88 -14.33
N PRO A 700 -35.18 0.35 -15.55
CA PRO A 700 -36.11 -0.75 -15.77
C PRO A 700 -35.69 -1.98 -14.95
N LEU A 701 -36.67 -2.64 -14.34
CA LEU A 701 -36.51 -3.88 -13.59
C LEU A 701 -37.27 -4.99 -14.32
N ASN A 702 -36.54 -5.79 -15.10
CA ASN A 702 -37.09 -6.92 -15.84
C ASN A 702 -37.19 -8.16 -14.94
N ILE A 703 -37.91 -9.17 -15.42
CA ILE A 703 -37.93 -10.50 -14.79
C ILE A 703 -36.51 -11.08 -14.82
N ASP A 704 -36.12 -11.75 -13.74
CA ASP A 704 -34.82 -12.35 -13.44
C ASP A 704 -33.65 -11.38 -13.24
N ASP A 705 -33.90 -10.07 -13.35
CA ASP A 705 -32.96 -9.06 -12.88
C ASP A 705 -32.75 -9.18 -11.38
N THR A 706 -31.51 -8.95 -10.95
CA THR A 706 -31.09 -9.08 -9.56
C THR A 706 -30.48 -7.80 -9.05
N VAL A 707 -31.01 -7.26 -7.96
CA VAL A 707 -30.35 -6.20 -7.19
C VAL A 707 -29.58 -6.84 -6.05
N SER A 708 -28.32 -6.46 -5.89
CA SER A 708 -27.44 -6.95 -4.84
C SER A 708 -26.98 -5.78 -3.99
N VAL A 709 -26.97 -5.94 -2.68
CA VAL A 709 -26.46 -4.94 -1.72
C VAL A 709 -25.45 -5.61 -0.81
N MET A 710 -24.25 -5.03 -0.70
CA MET A 710 -23.34 -5.28 0.42
C MET A 710 -23.48 -4.13 1.40
N HIS A 711 -23.70 -4.43 2.68
CA HIS A 711 -23.75 -3.46 3.76
C HIS A 711 -22.92 -3.96 4.95
N LYS A 712 -21.86 -3.23 5.34
CA LYS A 712 -20.94 -3.66 6.42
C LYS A 712 -21.62 -3.85 7.78
N GLU A 713 -22.69 -3.11 8.05
CA GLU A 713 -23.56 -3.29 9.22
C GLU A 713 -24.95 -3.83 8.81
N PRO A 714 -25.14 -5.13 8.56
CA PRO A 714 -26.40 -5.68 8.01
C PRO A 714 -27.65 -5.39 8.87
N SER A 715 -27.49 -5.18 10.18
CA SER A 715 -28.58 -4.75 11.08
C SER A 715 -29.16 -3.37 10.72
N ARG A 716 -28.42 -2.57 9.95
CA ARG A 716 -28.81 -1.24 9.45
C ARG A 716 -29.29 -1.26 7.99
N SER A 717 -29.52 -2.45 7.45
CA SER A 717 -30.00 -2.70 6.10
C SER A 717 -31.28 -3.54 6.14
N VAL A 718 -32.42 -2.93 5.86
CA VAL A 718 -33.73 -3.56 6.04
C VAL A 718 -34.67 -3.29 4.87
N MET A 719 -35.48 -4.27 4.51
CA MET A 719 -36.52 -4.15 3.49
C MET A 719 -37.89 -4.04 4.13
N GLU A 720 -38.75 -3.21 3.54
CA GLU A 720 -40.13 -2.99 3.96
C GLU A 720 -41.06 -3.05 2.73
N ALA A 721 -42.13 -3.84 2.81
CA ALA A 721 -43.17 -3.93 1.79
C ALA A 721 -44.42 -3.14 2.20
N ASP A 722 -45.02 -2.44 1.24
CA ASP A 722 -46.22 -1.62 1.44
C ASP A 722 -47.44 -2.40 1.94
N ALA A 723 -47.58 -3.66 1.53
CA ALA A 723 -48.77 -4.47 1.79
C ALA A 723 -48.91 -4.95 3.25
N ASN A 724 -47.84 -4.94 4.04
CA ASN A 724 -47.85 -5.51 5.39
C ASN A 724 -46.97 -4.77 6.43
N GLY A 725 -46.16 -3.77 6.03
CA GLY A 725 -45.28 -3.03 6.95
C GLY A 725 -44.26 -3.91 7.68
N ARG A 726 -43.97 -5.11 7.16
CA ARG A 726 -43.04 -6.05 7.78
C ARG A 726 -41.61 -5.67 7.39
N TRP A 727 -40.78 -5.45 8.40
CA TRP A 727 -39.33 -5.31 8.24
C TRP A 727 -38.68 -6.67 8.02
N ILE A 728 -37.79 -6.74 7.04
CA ILE A 728 -37.06 -7.94 6.67
C ILE A 728 -35.57 -7.61 6.76
N ASN A 729 -34.90 -8.27 7.70
CA ASN A 729 -33.46 -8.14 7.89
C ASN A 729 -32.73 -8.75 6.70
N THR A 730 -31.61 -8.15 6.32
CA THR A 730 -30.80 -8.61 5.19
C THR A 730 -29.43 -9.11 5.67
N GLY A 731 -28.82 -9.98 4.86
CA GLY A 731 -27.43 -10.41 5.06
C GLY A 731 -26.43 -9.28 4.80
N LEU A 732 -25.18 -9.50 5.22
CA LEU A 732 -24.07 -8.59 4.93
C LEU A 732 -23.91 -8.37 3.42
N VAL A 733 -24.05 -9.42 2.62
CA VAL A 733 -24.36 -9.32 1.19
C VAL A 733 -25.73 -9.94 0.97
N GLN A 734 -26.62 -9.26 0.26
CA GLN A 734 -27.98 -9.73 0.01
C GLN A 734 -28.33 -9.54 -1.46
N HIS A 735 -28.88 -10.60 -2.07
CA HIS A 735 -29.40 -10.57 -3.43
C HIS A 735 -30.93 -10.61 -3.39
N VAL A 736 -31.55 -9.81 -4.25
CA VAL A 736 -33.00 -9.82 -4.49
C VAL A 736 -33.27 -9.95 -5.99
N THR A 737 -33.94 -11.03 -6.40
CA THR A 737 -34.26 -11.29 -7.80
C THR A 737 -35.74 -11.04 -8.07
N ASN A 738 -36.05 -10.28 -9.12
CA ASN A 738 -37.42 -10.08 -9.58
C ASN A 738 -37.93 -11.34 -10.28
N ARG A 739 -38.95 -12.03 -9.73
CA ARG A 739 -39.57 -13.20 -10.37
C ARG A 739 -40.90 -12.91 -11.05
N GLY A 740 -41.24 -11.63 -11.21
CA GLY A 740 -42.56 -11.20 -11.63
C GLY A 740 -43.60 -11.34 -10.51
N LEU A 741 -44.86 -11.10 -10.85
CA LEU A 741 -46.01 -11.18 -9.92
C LEU A 741 -45.84 -10.34 -8.63
N ARG A 742 -45.14 -9.19 -8.73
CA ARG A 742 -44.88 -8.28 -7.60
C ARG A 742 -44.12 -8.95 -6.45
N ARG A 743 -43.16 -9.83 -6.76
CA ARG A 743 -42.38 -10.60 -5.77
C ARG A 743 -40.87 -10.55 -6.02
N LEU A 744 -40.12 -10.34 -4.94
CA LEU A 744 -38.67 -10.50 -4.87
C LEU A 744 -38.31 -11.81 -4.16
N GLU A 745 -37.37 -12.58 -4.71
CA GLU A 745 -36.72 -13.71 -4.04
C GLU A 745 -35.42 -13.25 -3.39
N LEU A 746 -35.26 -13.53 -2.10
CA LEU A 746 -34.07 -13.16 -1.33
C LEU A 746 -33.12 -14.36 -1.27
N ALA A 747 -31.84 -14.11 -1.52
CA ALA A 747 -30.80 -15.12 -1.39
C ALA A 747 -29.51 -14.51 -0.83
N SER A 748 -28.83 -15.24 0.05
CA SER A 748 -27.52 -14.87 0.60
C SER A 748 -26.79 -16.08 1.19
N TYR A 749 -25.46 -16.12 1.05
CA TYR A 749 -24.61 -16.99 1.88
C TYR A 749 -24.14 -16.32 3.17
N TRP A 750 -24.40 -15.02 3.31
CA TRP A 750 -24.04 -14.22 4.46
C TRP A 750 -25.23 -14.15 5.42
N PRO A 751 -25.09 -14.61 6.67
CA PRO A 751 -26.21 -14.64 7.58
C PRO A 751 -26.76 -13.23 7.83
N ALA A 752 -28.08 -13.11 7.94
CA ALA A 752 -28.71 -11.89 8.42
C ALA A 752 -28.32 -11.64 9.89
N ALA A 753 -28.11 -10.37 10.26
CA ALA A 753 -27.92 -10.03 11.66
C ALA A 753 -29.19 -10.37 12.47
N THR A 754 -29.03 -11.24 13.47
CA THR A 754 -29.98 -11.34 14.58
C THR A 754 -29.76 -10.13 15.48
N THR A 755 -30.82 -9.59 16.08
CA THR A 755 -30.87 -8.33 16.84
C THR A 755 -29.94 -8.22 18.07
N ASP A 756 -29.00 -9.15 18.27
CA ASP A 756 -28.16 -9.26 19.48
C ASP A 756 -26.64 -9.18 19.21
N SER A 757 -26.20 -8.76 18.03
CA SER A 757 -24.75 -8.54 17.77
C SER A 757 -24.44 -7.09 17.46
N GLU A 758 -24.25 -6.28 18.50
CA GLU A 758 -23.34 -5.13 18.37
C GLU A 758 -21.94 -5.69 18.08
N PRO A 759 -21.27 -5.32 16.98
CA PRO A 759 -19.86 -5.58 16.84
C PRO A 759 -19.13 -4.67 17.83
N GLY A 760 -18.46 -5.26 18.81
CA GLY A 760 -17.58 -4.54 19.72
C GLY A 760 -16.58 -3.70 18.93
N GLY A 761 -16.44 -2.44 19.34
CA GLY A 761 -15.46 -1.52 18.78
C GLY A 761 -14.06 -2.12 18.82
N ALA A 762 -13.42 -2.11 17.66
CA ALA A 762 -11.98 -2.26 17.49
C ALA A 762 -11.53 -1.23 16.45
#